data_AF-A0A6G3CSW6-F1
#
_entry.id   AF-A0A6G3CSW6-F1
#
_cell.length_a   1.000
_cell.length_b   1.000
_cell.length_c   1.000
_cell.angle_alpha   90.00
_cell.angle_beta   90.00
_cell.angle_gamma   90.00
#
_symmetry.space_group_name_H-M   'P 1'
#
loop_
_entity.id
_entity.type
_entity.pdbx_description
1 polymer ?
#
loop_
_entity_poly.entity_id
_entity_poly.type
_entity_poly.pdbx_seq_one_letter_code
_entity_poly.pdbx_strand_id
1 'polypeptide(L)'
;MAALREDLGRARLVTLLGPGGAGKTRLSQETAEAAAHVWTDGVWLAELAPVDDPDTVPEAVLTALGARETVLRGAGAEELRATDRTAADPLVRLTEHCAPRSMLLLLDNCEHVIGGAAALADQLLSHCPRLTILATSREPLGVPGEFVRPVDPLPDPMALRLLAERGAAARPGFRTDADEATAAACAEICRRLDGLPLAIELAAARLRMLTPRQIADRLDDRFRLLTNGSRTVLPRQQTLRAVVDWSWDLLDAAERAVLRRLSVFAGGCSLAAAEEVCALPAGPGGPAVDSLDVAALLGSLVDKSLVVAAPGDDGEMRYRLLETVGEYAAERLAEAGEREAVERRHLVHFRELARITGPRVRGSGQREAIAVLQREYENLRTALRHAVTARDEHEALCIVLSMAWYWMLRDLRSDAGQWSASVAALGPDPFAAPGVRAPALLEHPIDRPPPMDDDQLAEARRGAALLQLAGVDDAISTWSSPEGKERLRIIADTYRPGMPQTCRLPGTLWLFANMIAGDEDRLNTVLDETVRASRVHGGEWELGSALHTRANIRSNSPERVADARADADESLEIYTRLGDDWGAAEALAARGEANERAGRFLAALDDYREAVEYARKIGAQSQAALLRARYAGSLIELERLPEAEAILRDVIENGRHLSHEALPMARMHLAFVLGLQGQVDEARQQTHLVREDFKDRDVAIFGGFVHGVLAWLDNLDGDHVSALSNALTALESAREPLSMMVAPQMPSAYVTAMAQAIAGFEGADAARDAVRLLGFQERLLPQGHVPTVMERRNWALTEQAARDRLGDGAVYTAAYEQGGGLTFDEATALAETYRRAHSSP
;
A
#
# COMPACT_ATOMS: atom_id res chain seq x y z
N MET A 1 -23.58 -14.82 -23.41
CA MET A 1 -24.13 -14.21 -22.17
C MET A 1 -25.04 -15.16 -21.39
N ALA A 2 -26.25 -15.50 -21.85
CA ALA A 2 -27.17 -16.38 -21.08
C ALA A 2 -26.53 -17.72 -20.66
N ALA A 3 -25.86 -18.40 -21.59
CA ALA A 3 -25.15 -19.63 -21.31
C ALA A 3 -23.92 -19.46 -20.41
N LEU A 4 -23.20 -18.32 -20.48
CA LEU A 4 -22.08 -18.03 -19.57
C LEU A 4 -22.57 -17.78 -18.14
N ARG A 5 -23.75 -17.15 -17.96
CA ARG A 5 -24.39 -17.02 -16.63
C ARG A 5 -24.81 -18.37 -16.06
N GLU A 6 -25.28 -19.29 -16.90
CA GLU A 6 -25.59 -20.66 -16.49
C GLU A 6 -24.33 -21.41 -16.05
N ASP A 7 -23.21 -21.24 -16.78
CA ASP A 7 -21.92 -21.84 -16.42
C ASP A 7 -21.40 -21.29 -15.09
N LEU A 8 -21.45 -19.96 -14.89
CA LEU A 8 -21.07 -19.30 -13.62
C LEU A 8 -21.95 -19.73 -12.43
N GLY A 9 -23.17 -20.22 -12.69
CA GLY A 9 -24.04 -20.79 -11.66
C GLY A 9 -23.73 -22.27 -11.34
N ARG A 10 -22.93 -22.95 -12.17
CA ARG A 10 -22.61 -24.39 -12.04
C ARG A 10 -21.16 -24.67 -11.69
N ALA A 11 -20.24 -23.79 -12.06
CA ALA A 11 -18.81 -23.93 -11.84
C ALA A 11 -18.23 -22.70 -11.14
N ARG A 12 -17.24 -22.92 -10.26
CA ARG A 12 -16.53 -21.86 -9.53
C ARG A 12 -15.33 -21.31 -10.30
N LEU A 13 -14.88 -22.00 -11.34
CA LEU A 13 -13.90 -21.51 -12.30
C LEU A 13 -14.43 -21.72 -13.70
N VAL A 14 -14.66 -20.62 -14.42
CA VAL A 14 -15.00 -20.66 -15.83
C VAL A 14 -13.91 -19.94 -16.61
N THR A 15 -13.29 -20.64 -17.56
CA THR A 15 -12.27 -20.04 -18.44
C THR A 15 -12.88 -19.84 -19.81
N LEU A 16 -13.03 -18.58 -20.21
CA LEU A 16 -13.31 -18.22 -21.60
C LEU A 16 -12.07 -18.50 -22.44
N LEU A 17 -12.14 -19.60 -23.20
CA LEU A 17 -11.04 -20.05 -24.04
C LEU A 17 -11.26 -19.60 -25.47
N GLY A 18 -10.31 -18.86 -26.03
CA GLY A 18 -10.39 -18.48 -27.43
C GLY A 18 -9.16 -17.73 -27.93
N PRO A 19 -8.97 -17.66 -29.25
CA PRO A 19 -7.83 -16.94 -29.82
C PRO A 19 -7.87 -15.44 -29.46
N GLY A 20 -6.72 -14.77 -29.62
CA GLY A 20 -6.66 -13.31 -29.54
C GLY A 20 -7.72 -12.68 -30.46
N GLY A 21 -8.31 -11.57 -30.03
CA GLY A 21 -9.31 -10.86 -30.83
C GLY A 21 -10.70 -11.51 -30.95
N ALA A 22 -10.96 -12.64 -30.27
CA ALA A 22 -12.27 -13.31 -30.22
C ALA A 22 -13.34 -12.54 -29.40
N GLY A 23 -12.97 -11.48 -28.68
CA GLY A 23 -13.88 -10.70 -27.83
C GLY A 23 -14.09 -11.26 -26.42
N LYS A 24 -13.17 -12.08 -25.92
CA LYS A 24 -13.24 -12.72 -24.59
C LYS A 24 -13.39 -11.69 -23.46
N THR A 25 -12.51 -10.68 -23.43
CA THR A 25 -12.54 -9.57 -22.47
C THR A 25 -13.88 -8.83 -22.47
N ARG A 26 -14.41 -8.53 -23.66
CA ARG A 26 -15.69 -7.84 -23.77
C ARG A 26 -16.84 -8.72 -23.31
N LEU A 27 -16.83 -10.01 -23.68
CA LEU A 27 -17.85 -10.96 -23.27
C LEU A 27 -17.84 -11.22 -21.75
N SER A 28 -16.66 -11.28 -21.12
CA SER A 28 -16.52 -11.44 -19.68
C SER A 28 -17.06 -10.22 -18.94
N GLN A 29 -16.64 -9.00 -19.32
CA GLN A 29 -17.08 -7.74 -18.71
C GLN A 29 -18.60 -7.54 -18.83
N GLU A 30 -19.16 -7.63 -20.04
CA GLU A 30 -20.60 -7.43 -20.28
C GLU A 30 -21.46 -8.48 -19.56
N THR A 31 -20.98 -9.73 -19.49
CA THR A 31 -21.71 -10.78 -18.75
C THR A 31 -21.65 -10.54 -17.24
N ALA A 32 -20.50 -10.12 -16.74
CA ALA A 32 -20.30 -9.85 -15.32
C ALA A 32 -21.10 -8.63 -14.86
N GLU A 33 -21.14 -7.55 -15.64
CA GLU A 33 -22.01 -6.38 -15.39
C GLU A 33 -23.49 -6.78 -15.37
N ALA A 34 -23.95 -7.55 -16.37
CA ALA A 34 -25.34 -8.00 -16.45
C ALA A 34 -25.75 -8.97 -15.33
N ALA A 35 -24.78 -9.58 -14.63
CA ALA A 35 -24.99 -10.53 -13.55
C ALA A 35 -24.52 -10.02 -12.18
N ALA A 36 -24.09 -8.76 -12.08
CA ALA A 36 -23.48 -8.19 -10.87
C ALA A 36 -24.35 -8.31 -9.61
N HIS A 37 -25.67 -8.35 -9.77
CA HIS A 37 -26.64 -8.51 -8.66
C HIS A 37 -26.58 -9.88 -7.95
N VAL A 38 -25.91 -10.88 -8.53
CA VAL A 38 -25.79 -12.24 -7.95
C VAL A 38 -24.69 -12.29 -6.88
N TRP A 39 -23.66 -11.45 -6.98
CA TRP A 39 -22.53 -11.43 -6.05
C TRP A 39 -22.64 -10.23 -5.13
N THR A 40 -22.89 -10.48 -3.85
CA THR A 40 -23.13 -9.43 -2.83
C THR A 40 -21.93 -8.52 -2.64
N ASP A 41 -20.73 -9.07 -2.84
CA ASP A 41 -19.44 -8.40 -2.65
C ASP A 41 -18.83 -7.94 -3.98
N GLY A 42 -19.64 -7.91 -5.04
CA GLY A 42 -19.30 -7.26 -6.31
C GLY A 42 -18.54 -8.10 -7.33
N VAL A 43 -18.20 -7.43 -8.43
CA VAL A 43 -17.52 -7.95 -9.60
C VAL A 43 -16.21 -7.20 -9.79
N TRP A 44 -15.12 -7.93 -9.85
CA TRP A 44 -13.78 -7.38 -9.84
C TRP A 44 -13.02 -7.79 -11.08
N LEU A 45 -12.27 -6.87 -11.69
CA LEU A 45 -11.48 -7.12 -12.89
C LEU A 45 -10.02 -6.87 -12.60
N ALA A 46 -9.20 -7.89 -12.76
CA ALA A 46 -7.75 -7.78 -12.84
C ALA A 46 -7.33 -7.92 -14.30
N GLU A 47 -6.85 -6.82 -14.88
CA GLU A 47 -6.23 -6.82 -16.20
C GLU A 47 -4.79 -7.31 -16.04
N LEU A 48 -4.50 -8.54 -16.46
CA LEU A 48 -3.15 -9.09 -16.36
C LEU A 48 -2.27 -8.72 -17.55
N ALA A 49 -2.84 -8.14 -18.62
CA ALA A 49 -2.08 -7.72 -19.80
C ALA A 49 -0.80 -6.89 -19.57
N PRO A 50 -0.68 -6.02 -18.55
CA PRO A 50 0.57 -5.31 -18.27
C PRO A 50 1.57 -6.10 -17.40
N VAL A 51 1.29 -7.35 -17.04
CA VAL A 51 2.06 -8.15 -16.08
C VAL A 51 3.03 -9.10 -16.79
N ASP A 52 4.30 -8.72 -16.91
CA ASP A 52 5.28 -9.57 -17.61
C ASP A 52 5.83 -10.75 -16.79
N ASP A 53 5.81 -10.62 -15.45
CA ASP A 53 6.39 -11.60 -14.53
C ASP A 53 5.28 -12.42 -13.83
N PRO A 54 5.19 -13.75 -14.06
CA PRO A 54 4.20 -14.62 -13.44
C PRO A 54 4.15 -14.53 -11.91
N ASP A 55 5.28 -14.25 -11.26
CA ASP A 55 5.36 -14.17 -9.79
C ASP A 55 4.67 -12.89 -9.25
N THR A 56 4.43 -11.90 -10.10
CA THR A 56 3.74 -10.65 -9.75
C THR A 56 2.23 -10.65 -10.02
N VAL A 57 1.68 -11.75 -10.56
CA VAL A 57 0.24 -11.88 -10.81
C VAL A 57 -0.61 -11.65 -9.55
N PRO A 58 -0.28 -12.24 -8.38
CA PRO A 58 -1.01 -11.94 -7.15
C PRO A 58 -1.00 -10.45 -6.77
N GLU A 59 0.12 -9.74 -6.95
CA GLU A 59 0.23 -8.30 -6.65
C GLU A 59 -0.63 -7.46 -7.61
N ALA A 60 -0.66 -7.81 -8.88
CA ALA A 60 -1.50 -7.15 -9.88
C ALA A 60 -2.99 -7.33 -9.59
N VAL A 61 -3.40 -8.54 -9.19
CA VAL A 61 -4.79 -8.84 -8.80
C VAL A 61 -5.17 -8.09 -7.52
N LEU A 62 -4.28 -8.04 -6.52
CA LEU A 62 -4.46 -7.22 -5.31
C LEU A 62 -4.64 -5.73 -5.66
N THR A 63 -3.82 -5.21 -6.56
CA THR A 63 -3.86 -3.80 -6.98
C THR A 63 -5.16 -3.46 -7.68
N ALA A 64 -5.63 -4.33 -8.57
CA ALA A 64 -6.87 -4.12 -9.32
C ALA A 64 -8.11 -4.14 -8.41
N LEU A 65 -8.11 -5.07 -7.45
CA LEU A 65 -9.08 -5.11 -6.37
C LEU A 65 -8.98 -3.85 -5.46
N GLY A 66 -7.79 -3.27 -5.33
CA GLY A 66 -7.52 -1.99 -4.67
C GLY A 66 -7.83 -0.70 -5.47
N ALA A 67 -8.20 -0.77 -6.75
CA ALA A 67 -8.37 0.43 -7.59
C ALA A 67 -9.84 0.77 -7.93
N ARG A 68 -10.76 -0.19 -7.82
CA ARG A 68 -12.15 -0.04 -8.32
C ARG A 68 -13.21 0.33 -7.29
N GLU A 69 -12.89 0.31 -6.00
CA GLU A 69 -13.83 0.68 -4.94
C GLU A 69 -13.94 2.20 -4.73
N THR A 70 -13.09 3.00 -5.37
CA THR A 70 -13.08 4.46 -5.20
C THR A 70 -14.25 5.18 -5.89
N VAL A 71 -15.13 4.50 -6.64
CA VAL A 71 -16.15 5.21 -7.44
C VAL A 71 -17.60 4.74 -7.25
N LEU A 72 -17.91 3.46 -6.98
CA LEU A 72 -19.31 3.03 -6.81
C LEU A 72 -19.44 1.84 -5.85
N ARG A 73 -20.00 2.12 -4.65
CA ARG A 73 -20.18 1.25 -3.47
C ARG A 73 -18.90 1.09 -2.63
N GLY A 74 -18.91 1.74 -1.46
CA GLY A 74 -17.86 1.59 -0.46
C GLY A 74 -17.82 0.20 0.18
N ALA A 75 -16.67 -0.07 0.82
CA ALA A 75 -16.14 -1.24 1.51
C ALA A 75 -15.52 -2.39 0.64
N GLY A 76 -14.34 -2.25 0.01
CA GLY A 76 -13.73 -3.26 -0.89
C GLY A 76 -12.26 -3.09 -1.35
N ALA A 77 -11.78 -1.97 -1.87
CA ALA A 77 -10.38 -1.66 -2.23
C ALA A 77 -9.47 -1.26 -1.08
N GLU A 78 -10.00 -0.68 -0.01
CA GLU A 78 -9.28 -0.60 1.25
C GLU A 78 -9.04 -2.03 1.74
N GLU A 79 -10.00 -2.93 1.57
CA GLU A 79 -9.94 -4.30 2.06
C GLU A 79 -8.78 -5.17 1.56
N LEU A 80 -8.31 -4.99 0.33
CA LEU A 80 -7.16 -5.76 -0.14
C LEU A 80 -5.82 -5.21 0.29
N ARG A 81 -5.78 -3.97 0.79
CA ARG A 81 -4.53 -3.35 1.24
C ARG A 81 -4.18 -3.67 2.69
N ALA A 82 -5.03 -4.37 3.46
CA ALA A 82 -4.67 -4.71 4.84
C ALA A 82 -5.11 -6.06 5.43
N THR A 83 -5.35 -7.07 4.59
CA THR A 83 -5.05 -8.45 5.01
C THR A 83 -3.52 -8.63 5.02
N ASP A 84 -2.96 -8.98 6.19
CA ASP A 84 -1.56 -9.29 6.54
C ASP A 84 -0.41 -8.82 5.62
N ARG A 85 0.23 -7.70 5.99
CA ARG A 85 1.54 -7.23 5.51
C ARG A 85 2.68 -7.52 6.53
N THR A 86 2.61 -8.64 7.25
CA THR A 86 3.85 -9.39 7.49
C THR A 86 4.32 -9.95 6.14
N ALA A 87 5.46 -10.61 6.04
CA ALA A 87 5.94 -11.23 4.81
C ALA A 87 5.04 -12.39 4.28
N ALA A 88 3.71 -12.29 4.44
CA ALA A 88 2.73 -13.13 3.80
C ALA A 88 2.76 -12.85 2.30
N ASP A 89 3.13 -13.90 1.57
CA ASP A 89 2.95 -14.05 0.13
C ASP A 89 1.65 -13.33 -0.32
N PRO A 90 1.70 -12.40 -1.29
CA PRO A 90 0.53 -11.73 -1.88
C PRO A 90 -0.67 -12.65 -2.15
N LEU A 91 -0.38 -13.91 -2.42
CA LEU A 91 -1.32 -15.01 -2.62
C LEU A 91 -2.15 -15.35 -1.37
N VAL A 92 -1.54 -15.35 -0.17
CA VAL A 92 -2.22 -15.53 1.13
C VAL A 92 -3.19 -14.38 1.38
N ARG A 93 -2.78 -13.15 1.11
CA ARG A 93 -3.61 -11.96 1.32
C ARG A 93 -4.86 -11.95 0.44
N LEU A 94 -4.72 -12.37 -0.83
CA LEU A 94 -5.86 -12.56 -1.73
C LEU A 94 -6.80 -13.64 -1.21
N THR A 95 -6.25 -14.74 -0.69
CA THR A 95 -7.03 -15.83 -0.09
C THR A 95 -7.87 -15.33 1.08
N GLU A 96 -7.28 -14.61 2.02
CA GLU A 96 -7.99 -14.06 3.16
C GLU A 96 -9.06 -13.05 2.76
N HIS A 97 -8.77 -12.21 1.77
CA HIS A 97 -9.76 -11.28 1.25
C HIS A 97 -10.91 -12.02 0.56
N CYS A 98 -10.65 -13.03 -0.25
CA CYS A 98 -11.69 -13.72 -1.01
C CYS A 98 -12.48 -14.71 -0.13
N ALA A 99 -11.90 -15.22 0.96
CA ALA A 99 -12.49 -16.27 1.79
C ALA A 99 -13.88 -15.93 2.37
N PRO A 100 -14.11 -14.76 3.00
CA PRO A 100 -15.42 -14.41 3.52
C PRO A 100 -16.37 -13.85 2.45
N ARG A 101 -15.94 -13.55 1.22
CA ARG A 101 -16.75 -12.80 0.24
C ARG A 101 -17.45 -13.70 -0.77
N SER A 102 -18.66 -13.31 -1.17
CA SER A 102 -19.36 -13.83 -2.33
C SER A 102 -19.17 -12.87 -3.50
N MET A 103 -18.09 -13.11 -4.26
CA MET A 103 -17.62 -12.22 -5.32
C MET A 103 -17.30 -12.98 -6.61
N LEU A 104 -17.30 -12.24 -7.72
CA LEU A 104 -16.80 -12.69 -9.01
C LEU A 104 -15.47 -11.99 -9.33
N LEU A 105 -14.40 -12.76 -9.51
CA LEU A 105 -13.10 -12.25 -9.92
C LEU A 105 -12.85 -12.57 -11.40
N LEU A 106 -12.71 -11.53 -12.21
CA LEU A 106 -12.34 -11.61 -13.62
C LEU A 106 -10.83 -11.50 -13.73
N LEU A 107 -10.19 -12.58 -14.17
CA LEU A 107 -8.78 -12.58 -14.55
C LEU A 107 -8.72 -12.43 -16.07
N ASP A 108 -8.41 -11.25 -16.56
CA ASP A 108 -8.36 -11.00 -17.99
C ASP A 108 -6.95 -11.15 -18.53
N ASN A 109 -6.83 -11.83 -19.67
CA ASN A 109 -5.60 -12.06 -20.41
C ASN A 109 -4.56 -12.93 -19.66
N CYS A 110 -4.96 -14.13 -19.23
CA CYS A 110 -4.06 -15.02 -18.51
C CYS A 110 -2.95 -15.63 -19.39
N GLU A 111 -3.03 -15.57 -20.72
CA GLU A 111 -2.19 -16.37 -21.64
C GLU A 111 -0.67 -16.18 -21.55
N HIS A 112 -0.19 -15.02 -21.10
CA HIS A 112 1.25 -14.75 -20.97
C HIS A 112 1.78 -15.08 -19.56
N VAL A 113 0.90 -15.25 -18.58
CA VAL A 113 1.21 -15.56 -17.17
C VAL A 113 0.42 -16.77 -16.66
N ILE A 114 0.17 -17.76 -17.51
CA ILE A 114 -0.73 -18.89 -17.22
C ILE A 114 -0.32 -19.63 -15.96
N GLY A 115 0.98 -19.87 -15.77
CA GLY A 115 1.49 -20.52 -14.56
C GLY A 115 1.11 -19.76 -13.29
N GLY A 116 1.33 -18.44 -13.28
CA GLY A 116 0.98 -17.58 -12.14
C GLY A 116 -0.54 -17.47 -11.93
N ALA A 117 -1.31 -17.30 -13.01
CA ALA A 117 -2.77 -17.22 -12.94
C ALA A 117 -3.42 -18.55 -12.50
N ALA A 118 -2.89 -19.69 -12.95
CA ALA A 118 -3.35 -21.01 -12.56
C ALA A 118 -3.03 -21.31 -11.09
N ALA A 119 -1.81 -21.02 -10.64
CA ALA A 119 -1.43 -21.17 -9.24
C ALA A 119 -2.31 -20.29 -8.32
N LEU A 120 -2.57 -19.05 -8.74
CA LEU A 120 -3.47 -18.16 -8.03
C LEU A 120 -4.90 -18.71 -7.96
N ALA A 121 -5.46 -19.12 -9.11
CA ALA A 121 -6.83 -19.64 -9.16
C ALA A 121 -7.00 -20.91 -8.31
N ASP A 122 -6.06 -21.85 -8.39
CA ASP A 122 -6.10 -23.11 -7.61
C ASP A 122 -6.12 -22.83 -6.10
N GLN A 123 -5.24 -21.93 -5.67
CA GLN A 123 -5.08 -21.61 -4.26
C GLN A 123 -6.29 -20.82 -3.71
N LEU A 124 -6.80 -19.84 -4.45
CA LEU A 124 -8.02 -19.11 -4.06
C LEU A 124 -9.26 -20.02 -4.04
N LEU A 125 -9.45 -20.87 -5.04
CA LEU A 125 -10.65 -21.71 -5.11
C LEU A 125 -10.65 -22.80 -4.03
N SER A 126 -9.47 -23.25 -3.61
CA SER A 126 -9.30 -24.19 -2.51
C SER A 126 -9.68 -23.60 -1.14
N HIS A 127 -9.41 -22.30 -0.93
CA HIS A 127 -9.59 -21.66 0.38
C HIS A 127 -10.81 -20.72 0.47
N CYS A 128 -11.40 -20.31 -0.66
CA CYS A 128 -12.45 -19.29 -0.69
C CYS A 128 -13.77 -19.86 -1.26
N PRO A 129 -14.59 -20.57 -0.47
CA PRO A 129 -15.70 -21.40 -0.96
C PRO A 129 -16.81 -20.61 -1.69
N ARG A 130 -16.91 -19.29 -1.46
CA ARG A 130 -17.89 -18.39 -2.08
C ARG A 130 -17.35 -17.57 -3.26
N LEU A 131 -16.07 -17.74 -3.60
CA LEU A 131 -15.44 -17.11 -4.76
C LEU A 131 -15.80 -17.85 -6.05
N THR A 132 -16.12 -17.07 -7.08
CA THR A 132 -16.20 -17.53 -8.48
C THR A 132 -15.14 -16.78 -9.30
N ILE A 133 -14.39 -17.49 -10.14
CA ILE A 133 -13.38 -16.93 -11.03
C ILE A 133 -13.84 -17.07 -12.49
N LEU A 134 -13.78 -15.98 -13.24
CA LEU A 134 -13.97 -15.95 -14.68
C LEU A 134 -12.66 -15.53 -15.34
N ALA A 135 -11.92 -16.49 -15.91
CA ALA A 135 -10.67 -16.21 -16.59
C ALA A 135 -10.87 -16.01 -18.10
N THR A 136 -10.07 -15.18 -18.75
CA THR A 136 -9.93 -15.18 -20.21
C THR A 136 -8.52 -15.61 -20.60
N SER A 137 -8.41 -16.60 -21.49
CA SER A 137 -7.12 -17.15 -21.89
C SER A 137 -7.12 -17.72 -23.32
N ARG A 138 -5.94 -17.89 -23.92
CA ARG A 138 -5.72 -18.63 -25.19
C ARG A 138 -5.61 -20.14 -25.00
N GLU A 139 -5.21 -20.59 -23.82
CA GLU A 139 -5.16 -22.01 -23.44
C GLU A 139 -5.74 -22.21 -22.02
N PRO A 140 -6.21 -23.43 -21.67
CA PRO A 140 -6.78 -23.69 -20.34
C PRO A 140 -5.78 -23.40 -19.22
N LEU A 141 -6.27 -22.94 -18.07
CA LEU A 141 -5.41 -22.72 -16.89
C LEU A 141 -4.92 -24.06 -16.31
N GLY A 142 -5.66 -25.15 -16.51
CA GLY A 142 -5.25 -26.49 -16.08
C GLY A 142 -5.50 -26.75 -14.58
N VAL A 143 -6.43 -26.02 -13.97
CA VAL A 143 -6.77 -26.10 -12.54
C VAL A 143 -7.91 -27.10 -12.31
N PRO A 144 -7.88 -27.92 -11.24
CA PRO A 144 -8.99 -28.81 -10.91
C PRO A 144 -10.33 -28.08 -10.76
N GLY A 145 -11.38 -28.57 -11.44
CA GLY A 145 -12.70 -27.94 -11.42
C GLY A 145 -12.89 -26.79 -12.41
N GLU A 146 -11.89 -26.52 -13.27
CA GLU A 146 -12.00 -25.59 -14.39
C GLU A 146 -13.08 -26.04 -15.39
N PHE A 147 -14.08 -25.18 -15.61
CA PHE A 147 -15.02 -25.32 -16.71
C PHE A 147 -14.57 -24.45 -17.89
N VAL A 148 -14.02 -25.10 -18.90
CA VAL A 148 -13.55 -24.41 -20.11
C VAL A 148 -14.74 -24.11 -21.02
N ARG A 149 -14.98 -22.83 -21.28
CA ARG A 149 -16.00 -22.35 -22.20
C ARG A 149 -15.34 -21.81 -23.47
N PRO A 150 -15.37 -22.55 -24.59
CA PRO A 150 -14.92 -22.03 -25.87
C PRO A 150 -15.71 -20.77 -26.25
N VAL A 151 -15.00 -19.69 -26.52
CA VAL A 151 -15.53 -18.50 -27.19
C VAL A 151 -15.29 -18.71 -28.67
N ASP A 152 -16.31 -19.26 -29.31
CA ASP A 152 -16.30 -19.40 -30.75
C ASP A 152 -16.33 -18.02 -31.43
N PRO A 153 -15.70 -17.88 -32.59
CA PRO A 153 -15.85 -16.68 -33.40
C PRO A 153 -17.31 -16.38 -33.73
N LEU A 154 -17.58 -15.14 -34.14
CA LEU A 154 -18.94 -14.72 -34.46
C LEU A 154 -19.50 -15.56 -35.61
N PRO A 155 -20.70 -16.15 -35.46
CA PRO A 155 -21.35 -16.84 -36.56
C PRO A 155 -21.67 -15.84 -37.68
N ASP A 156 -21.73 -16.31 -38.93
CA ASP A 156 -21.86 -15.46 -40.14
C ASP A 156 -22.86 -14.30 -40.01
N PRO A 157 -24.10 -14.48 -39.49
CA PRO A 157 -25.04 -13.36 -39.35
C PRO A 157 -24.55 -12.26 -38.39
N MET A 158 -23.83 -12.63 -37.34
CA MET A 158 -23.29 -11.70 -36.34
C MET A 158 -21.98 -11.06 -36.82
N ALA A 159 -21.13 -11.81 -37.51
CA ALA A 159 -19.94 -11.29 -38.16
C ALA A 159 -20.29 -10.24 -39.24
N LEU A 160 -21.32 -10.53 -40.05
CA LEU A 160 -21.85 -9.60 -41.04
C LEU A 160 -22.48 -8.36 -40.40
N ARG A 161 -23.17 -8.52 -39.27
CA ARG A 161 -23.73 -7.38 -38.53
C ARG A 161 -22.62 -6.48 -37.98
N LEU A 162 -21.57 -7.06 -37.38
CA LEU A 162 -20.41 -6.30 -36.91
C LEU A 162 -19.71 -5.58 -38.08
N LEU A 163 -19.53 -6.25 -39.22
CA LEU A 163 -18.97 -5.63 -40.43
C LEU A 163 -19.87 -4.50 -40.97
N ALA A 164 -21.20 -4.64 -40.91
CA ALA A 164 -22.13 -3.59 -41.31
C ALA A 164 -22.04 -2.36 -40.39
N GLU A 165 -22.08 -2.58 -39.08
CA GLU A 165 -22.00 -1.51 -38.08
C GLU A 165 -20.68 -0.74 -38.18
N ARG A 166 -19.55 -1.46 -38.20
CA ARG A 166 -18.22 -0.87 -38.29
C ARG A 166 -17.93 -0.29 -39.67
N GLY A 167 -18.43 -0.94 -40.72
CA GLY A 167 -18.30 -0.46 -42.09
C GLY A 167 -19.10 0.81 -42.35
N ALA A 168 -20.29 0.96 -41.75
CA ALA A 168 -21.07 2.20 -41.82
C ALA A 168 -20.40 3.35 -41.07
N ALA A 169 -19.72 3.05 -39.94
CA ALA A 169 -18.90 4.03 -39.23
C ALA A 169 -17.65 4.44 -40.02
N ALA A 170 -17.04 3.50 -40.76
CA ALA A 170 -15.89 3.78 -41.62
C ALA A 170 -16.30 4.55 -42.88
N ARG A 171 -17.36 4.12 -43.57
CA ARG A 171 -17.90 4.70 -44.80
C ARG A 171 -19.41 4.95 -44.64
N PRO A 172 -19.84 6.21 -44.42
CA PRO A 172 -21.25 6.54 -44.28
C PRO A 172 -22.09 6.01 -45.46
N GLY A 173 -23.20 5.35 -45.15
CA GLY A 173 -24.09 4.74 -46.15
C GLY A 173 -23.68 3.33 -46.62
N PHE A 174 -22.58 2.77 -46.11
CA PHE A 174 -22.24 1.37 -46.37
C PHE A 174 -23.30 0.43 -45.80
N ARG A 175 -23.69 -0.55 -46.61
CA ARG A 175 -24.61 -1.63 -46.24
C ARG A 175 -24.06 -2.95 -46.78
N THR A 176 -24.03 -3.97 -45.94
CA THR A 176 -23.60 -5.32 -46.34
C THR A 176 -24.59 -5.98 -47.31
N ASP A 177 -25.83 -5.51 -47.36
CA ASP A 177 -26.92 -5.99 -48.22
C ASP A 177 -27.25 -5.05 -49.39
N ALA A 178 -26.34 -4.14 -49.76
CA ALA A 178 -26.60 -3.13 -50.80
C ALA A 178 -26.93 -3.74 -52.17
N ASP A 179 -26.23 -4.82 -52.55
CA ASP A 179 -26.42 -5.59 -53.77
C ASP A 179 -25.86 -7.01 -53.58
N GLU A 180 -26.17 -7.93 -54.50
CA GLU A 180 -25.79 -9.34 -54.40
C GLU A 180 -24.26 -9.56 -54.42
N ALA A 181 -23.51 -8.76 -55.19
CA ALA A 181 -22.06 -8.86 -55.26
C ALA A 181 -21.39 -8.35 -53.97
N THR A 182 -21.91 -7.25 -53.41
CA THR A 182 -21.48 -6.70 -52.13
C THR A 182 -21.76 -7.67 -50.97
N ALA A 183 -22.95 -8.27 -50.94
CA ALA A 183 -23.31 -9.26 -49.93
C ALA A 183 -22.41 -10.50 -49.98
N ALA A 184 -22.15 -11.02 -51.19
CA ALA A 184 -21.22 -12.14 -51.39
C ALA A 184 -19.80 -11.79 -50.92
N ALA A 185 -19.33 -10.57 -51.22
CA ALA A 185 -18.01 -10.13 -50.80
C ALA A 185 -17.89 -9.94 -49.28
N CYS A 186 -18.91 -9.38 -48.63
CA CYS A 186 -18.95 -9.22 -47.17
C CYS A 186 -18.98 -10.57 -46.46
N ALA A 187 -19.78 -11.53 -46.96
CA ALA A 187 -19.81 -12.89 -46.41
C ALA A 187 -18.47 -13.60 -46.57
N GLU A 188 -17.79 -13.38 -47.69
CA GLU A 188 -16.44 -13.91 -47.92
C GLU A 188 -15.39 -13.28 -47.00
N ILE A 189 -15.45 -11.97 -46.73
CA ILE A 189 -14.58 -11.31 -45.74
C ILE A 189 -14.79 -11.96 -44.37
N CYS A 190 -16.03 -12.02 -43.87
CA CYS A 190 -16.32 -12.59 -42.55
C CYS A 190 -15.81 -14.03 -42.42
N ARG A 191 -15.99 -14.84 -43.47
CA ARG A 191 -15.51 -16.24 -43.51
C ARG A 191 -14.00 -16.34 -43.48
N ARG A 192 -13.29 -15.50 -44.24
CA ARG A 192 -11.80 -15.50 -44.30
C ARG A 192 -11.16 -14.97 -43.03
N LEU A 193 -11.84 -14.09 -42.32
CA LEU A 193 -11.42 -13.60 -41.01
C LEU A 193 -11.83 -14.53 -39.87
N ASP A 194 -12.29 -15.74 -40.19
CA ASP A 194 -12.77 -16.76 -39.26
C ASP A 194 -13.84 -16.26 -38.28
N GLY A 195 -14.57 -15.18 -38.59
CA GLY A 195 -15.54 -14.57 -37.67
C GLY A 195 -14.91 -13.83 -36.47
N LEU A 196 -13.59 -13.58 -36.46
CA LEU A 196 -12.90 -12.92 -35.33
C LEU A 196 -13.29 -11.43 -35.26
N PRO A 197 -13.92 -10.96 -34.16
CA PRO A 197 -14.35 -9.57 -34.01
C PRO A 197 -13.27 -8.53 -34.32
N LEU A 198 -12.08 -8.67 -33.73
CA LEU A 198 -10.99 -7.70 -33.95
C LEU A 198 -10.53 -7.69 -35.40
N ALA A 199 -10.42 -8.86 -36.04
CA ALA A 199 -10.03 -8.96 -37.44
C ALA A 199 -11.08 -8.30 -38.36
N ILE A 200 -12.37 -8.49 -38.05
CA ILE A 200 -13.49 -7.86 -38.75
C ILE A 200 -13.43 -6.33 -38.57
N GLU A 201 -13.16 -5.84 -37.36
CA GLU A 201 -13.02 -4.40 -37.10
C GLU A 201 -11.85 -3.78 -37.88
N LEU A 202 -10.69 -4.43 -37.90
CA LEU A 202 -9.52 -4.02 -38.68
C LEU A 202 -9.80 -4.02 -40.19
N ALA A 203 -10.56 -4.99 -40.69
CA ALA A 203 -10.96 -5.04 -42.10
C ALA A 203 -12.03 -3.98 -42.43
N ALA A 204 -13.01 -3.77 -41.55
CA ALA A 204 -14.09 -2.80 -41.73
C ALA A 204 -13.55 -1.36 -41.84
N ALA A 205 -12.52 -1.02 -41.06
CA ALA A 205 -11.84 0.28 -41.15
C ALA A 205 -11.31 0.57 -42.57
N ARG A 206 -11.04 -0.47 -43.39
CA ARG A 206 -10.51 -0.32 -44.76
C ARG A 206 -11.57 -0.01 -45.81
N LEU A 207 -12.86 -0.09 -45.47
CA LEU A 207 -13.97 0.25 -46.38
C LEU A 207 -13.99 1.72 -46.82
N ARG A 208 -13.21 2.58 -46.14
CA ARG A 208 -12.91 3.97 -46.57
C ARG A 208 -12.16 4.04 -47.90
N MET A 209 -11.27 3.09 -48.17
CA MET A 209 -10.36 3.13 -49.33
C MET A 209 -10.56 1.98 -50.30
N LEU A 210 -11.14 0.87 -49.84
CA LEU A 210 -11.29 -0.36 -50.61
C LEU A 210 -12.75 -0.80 -50.65
N THR A 211 -13.16 -1.34 -51.78
CA THR A 211 -14.45 -2.04 -51.88
C THR A 211 -14.40 -3.37 -51.13
N PRO A 212 -15.55 -3.91 -50.66
CA PRO A 212 -15.61 -5.23 -50.05
C PRO A 212 -14.94 -6.32 -50.90
N ARG A 213 -15.09 -6.24 -52.23
CA ARG A 213 -14.45 -7.23 -53.11
C ARG A 213 -12.93 -7.14 -53.05
N GLN A 214 -12.36 -5.94 -53.14
CA GLN A 214 -10.92 -5.72 -53.04
C GLN A 214 -10.34 -6.13 -51.68
N ILE A 215 -11.09 -5.95 -50.59
CA ILE A 215 -10.67 -6.40 -49.25
C ILE A 215 -10.58 -7.92 -49.23
N ALA A 216 -11.62 -8.61 -49.71
CA ALA A 216 -11.63 -10.07 -49.75
C ALA A 216 -10.48 -10.61 -50.60
N ASP A 217 -10.27 -10.09 -51.82
CA ASP A 217 -9.22 -10.58 -52.73
C ASP A 217 -7.83 -10.47 -52.07
N ARG A 218 -7.54 -9.36 -51.39
CA ARG A 218 -6.27 -9.15 -50.68
C ARG A 218 -6.09 -10.06 -49.47
N LEU A 219 -7.19 -10.42 -48.79
CA LEU A 219 -7.14 -11.44 -47.75
C LEU A 219 -6.73 -12.81 -48.34
N ASP A 220 -7.19 -13.18 -49.55
CA ASP A 220 -6.80 -14.45 -50.22
C ASP A 220 -5.29 -14.57 -50.32
N ASP A 221 -4.67 -13.52 -50.87
CA ASP A 221 -3.27 -13.53 -51.25
C ASP A 221 -2.36 -13.66 -50.02
N ARG A 222 -2.72 -12.99 -48.92
CA ARG A 222 -1.96 -13.06 -47.66
C ARG A 222 -2.14 -14.39 -46.93
N PHE A 223 -3.35 -14.94 -46.90
CA PHE A 223 -3.58 -16.28 -46.34
C PHE A 223 -2.80 -17.35 -47.11
N ARG A 224 -2.76 -17.26 -48.45
CA ARG A 224 -1.95 -18.17 -49.29
C ARG A 224 -0.44 -18.06 -49.03
N LEU A 225 0.07 -16.84 -48.76
CA LEU A 225 1.48 -16.63 -48.44
C LEU A 225 1.86 -17.19 -47.06
N LEU A 226 1.01 -17.04 -46.04
CA LEU A 226 1.27 -17.52 -44.68
C LEU A 226 1.14 -19.04 -44.53
N THR A 227 0.24 -19.67 -45.28
CA THR A 227 0.07 -21.14 -45.27
C THR A 227 1.33 -21.89 -45.73
N ASN A 228 2.22 -21.22 -46.47
CA ASN A 228 3.46 -21.79 -47.00
C ASN A 228 4.70 -21.54 -46.12
N GLY A 229 4.62 -20.72 -45.06
CA GLY A 229 5.80 -20.17 -44.38
C GLY A 229 6.14 -20.70 -42.98
N SER A 230 5.18 -21.21 -42.19
CA SER A 230 5.47 -21.75 -40.85
C SER A 230 4.43 -22.79 -40.41
N ARG A 231 4.89 -23.97 -39.98
CA ARG A 231 4.04 -25.13 -39.62
C ARG A 231 3.75 -25.27 -38.12
N THR A 232 4.16 -24.31 -37.28
CA THR A 232 4.21 -24.47 -35.82
C THR A 232 3.20 -23.64 -35.01
N VAL A 233 2.41 -22.75 -35.63
CA VAL A 233 1.39 -21.92 -34.94
C VAL A 233 -0.03 -22.35 -35.35
N LEU A 234 -0.97 -22.41 -34.40
CA LEU A 234 -2.37 -22.80 -34.65
C LEU A 234 -3.03 -21.93 -35.75
N PRO A 235 -3.85 -22.49 -36.66
CA PRO A 235 -4.38 -21.78 -37.85
C PRO A 235 -5.05 -20.42 -37.59
N ARG A 236 -5.73 -20.25 -36.44
CA ARG A 236 -6.48 -19.02 -36.11
C ARG A 236 -5.62 -17.88 -35.59
N GLN A 237 -4.48 -18.17 -34.95
CA GLN A 237 -3.51 -17.15 -34.54
C GLN A 237 -2.76 -16.58 -35.76
N GLN A 238 -2.57 -17.41 -36.79
CA GLN A 238 -2.09 -16.94 -38.10
C GLN A 238 -3.07 -15.93 -38.71
N THR A 239 -4.38 -16.13 -38.56
CA THR A 239 -5.42 -15.20 -39.06
C THR A 239 -5.34 -13.81 -38.43
N LEU A 240 -5.21 -13.71 -37.11
CA LEU A 240 -5.10 -12.39 -36.48
C LEU A 240 -3.75 -11.72 -36.78
N ARG A 241 -2.63 -12.47 -36.71
CA ARG A 241 -1.30 -11.94 -37.06
C ARG A 241 -1.25 -11.49 -38.53
N ALA A 242 -1.86 -12.23 -39.45
CA ALA A 242 -1.98 -11.85 -40.87
C ALA A 242 -2.68 -10.51 -41.07
N VAL A 243 -3.74 -10.27 -40.30
CA VAL A 243 -4.55 -9.05 -40.40
C VAL A 243 -3.82 -7.86 -39.75
N VAL A 244 -3.05 -8.09 -38.69
CA VAL A 244 -2.15 -7.09 -38.11
C VAL A 244 -0.98 -6.79 -39.06
N ASP A 245 -0.33 -7.80 -39.63
CA ASP A 245 0.73 -7.67 -40.65
C ASP A 245 0.23 -6.87 -41.87
N TRP A 246 -0.96 -7.20 -42.38
CA TRP A 246 -1.58 -6.45 -43.46
C TRP A 246 -1.92 -5.02 -43.05
N SER A 247 -2.41 -4.83 -41.81
CA SER A 247 -2.71 -3.50 -41.29
C SER A 247 -1.47 -2.64 -41.13
N TRP A 248 -0.35 -3.25 -40.72
CA TRP A 248 0.98 -2.67 -40.63
C TRP A 248 1.55 -2.30 -42.00
N ASP A 249 1.44 -3.20 -42.98
CA ASP A 249 1.91 -2.98 -44.35
C ASP A 249 1.20 -1.80 -45.04
N LEU A 250 0.00 -1.45 -44.59
CA LEU A 250 -0.77 -0.29 -45.08
C LEU A 250 -0.46 1.02 -44.35
N LEU A 251 0.32 0.99 -43.27
CA LEU A 251 0.78 2.18 -42.60
C LEU A 251 1.94 2.80 -43.39
N ASP A 252 1.98 4.13 -43.42
CA ASP A 252 3.19 4.83 -43.86
C ASP A 252 4.32 4.69 -42.84
N ALA A 253 5.51 5.16 -43.20
CA ALA A 253 6.69 4.99 -42.36
C ALA A 253 6.55 5.68 -40.99
N ALA A 254 5.90 6.86 -40.93
CA ALA A 254 5.73 7.65 -39.72
C ALA A 254 4.68 7.02 -38.79
N GLU A 255 3.59 6.51 -39.36
CA GLU A 255 2.57 5.76 -38.62
C GLU A 255 3.13 4.47 -38.01
N ARG A 256 3.94 3.71 -38.76
CA ARG A 256 4.66 2.54 -38.22
C ARG A 256 5.61 2.92 -37.09
N ALA A 257 6.20 4.11 -37.16
CA ALA A 257 7.09 4.62 -36.14
C ALA A 257 6.35 4.95 -34.86
N VAL A 258 5.27 5.72 -34.93
CA VAL A 258 4.45 6.01 -33.75
C VAL A 258 3.86 4.72 -33.16
N LEU A 259 3.31 3.83 -33.98
CA LEU A 259 2.67 2.61 -33.47
C LEU A 259 3.65 1.71 -32.69
N ARG A 260 4.86 1.48 -33.21
CA ARG A 260 5.87 0.67 -32.48
C ARG A 260 6.39 1.37 -31.23
N ARG A 261 6.54 2.70 -31.26
CA ARG A 261 7.03 3.48 -30.11
C ARG A 261 6.03 3.52 -28.97
N LEU A 262 4.72 3.47 -29.27
CA LEU A 262 3.66 3.39 -28.26
C LEU A 262 3.69 2.11 -27.42
N SER A 263 4.39 1.05 -27.86
CA SER A 263 4.45 -0.21 -27.09
C SER A 263 5.27 -0.11 -25.80
N VAL A 264 5.99 1.00 -25.58
CA VAL A 264 6.78 1.23 -24.35
C VAL A 264 5.90 1.62 -23.16
N PHE A 265 4.68 2.11 -23.41
CA PHE A 265 3.78 2.56 -22.35
C PHE A 265 3.04 1.39 -21.70
N ALA A 266 2.99 1.39 -20.37
CA ALA A 266 2.18 0.47 -19.59
C ALA A 266 0.81 1.10 -19.28
N GLY A 267 -0.29 0.45 -19.65
CA GLY A 267 -1.64 0.98 -19.42
C GLY A 267 -2.05 2.17 -20.30
N GLY A 268 -1.25 2.51 -21.31
CA GLY A 268 -1.49 3.61 -22.25
C GLY A 268 -0.87 4.94 -21.81
N CYS A 269 -1.22 6.01 -22.51
CA CYS A 269 -0.61 7.33 -22.33
C CYS A 269 -1.55 8.49 -22.66
N SER A 270 -1.20 9.69 -22.17
CA SER A 270 -1.77 10.95 -22.62
C SER A 270 -1.19 11.37 -23.98
N LEU A 271 -1.83 12.32 -24.66
CA LEU A 271 -1.29 12.88 -25.90
C LEU A 271 0.10 13.49 -25.69
N ALA A 272 0.29 14.30 -24.64
CA ALA A 272 1.57 14.95 -24.34
C ALA A 272 2.70 13.93 -24.09
N ALA A 273 2.40 12.82 -23.41
CA ALA A 273 3.37 11.75 -23.20
C ALA A 273 3.72 11.05 -24.54
N ALA A 274 2.74 10.81 -25.41
CA ALA A 274 2.98 10.24 -26.72
C ALA A 274 3.83 11.17 -27.61
N GLU A 275 3.54 12.48 -27.61
CA GLU A 275 4.29 13.50 -28.34
C GLU A 275 5.75 13.55 -27.89
N GLU A 276 6.01 13.48 -26.58
CA GLU A 276 7.37 13.46 -26.05
C GLU A 276 8.07 12.15 -26.39
N VAL A 277 7.47 10.99 -26.10
CA VAL A 277 8.18 9.69 -26.22
C VAL A 277 8.33 9.25 -27.67
N CYS A 278 7.34 9.48 -28.52
CA CYS A 278 7.35 9.00 -29.91
C CYS A 278 8.14 9.91 -30.86
N ALA A 279 8.42 11.16 -30.47
CA ALA A 279 9.24 12.07 -31.25
C ALA A 279 10.72 11.66 -31.19
N LEU A 280 11.20 11.01 -32.25
CA LEU A 280 12.61 10.67 -32.42
C LEU A 280 13.13 11.24 -33.75
N PRO A 281 14.37 11.77 -33.76
CA PRO A 281 15.02 12.17 -34.99
C PRO A 281 15.26 10.95 -35.89
N ALA A 282 15.54 11.20 -37.18
CA ALA A 282 15.83 10.13 -38.12
C ALA A 282 17.04 9.31 -37.65
N GLY A 283 16.79 8.03 -37.35
CA GLY A 283 17.82 7.06 -36.96
C GLY A 283 18.13 6.07 -38.09
N PRO A 284 19.10 5.16 -37.90
CA PRO A 284 19.47 4.16 -38.90
C PRO A 284 18.33 3.19 -39.32
N GLY A 285 17.22 3.15 -38.58
CA GLY A 285 16.12 2.18 -38.74
C GLY A 285 14.70 2.76 -38.88
N GLY A 286 14.51 4.08 -39.00
CA GLY A 286 13.16 4.66 -39.06
C GLY A 286 13.11 6.16 -39.42
N PRO A 287 11.94 6.66 -39.89
CA PRO A 287 11.78 8.07 -40.23
C PRO A 287 11.86 8.96 -38.99
N ALA A 288 12.26 10.22 -39.20
CA ALA A 288 12.05 11.26 -38.21
C ALA A 288 10.55 11.42 -37.97
N VAL A 289 10.16 11.53 -36.70
CA VAL A 289 8.80 11.91 -36.30
C VAL A 289 8.95 13.14 -35.41
N ASP A 290 8.36 14.26 -35.84
CA ASP A 290 8.28 15.49 -35.05
C ASP A 290 7.15 15.35 -34.01
N SER A 291 7.30 15.98 -32.84
CA SER A 291 6.26 15.94 -31.81
C SER A 291 4.95 16.54 -32.31
N LEU A 292 5.00 17.55 -33.17
CA LEU A 292 3.82 18.20 -33.75
C LEU A 292 3.02 17.29 -34.69
N ASP A 293 3.65 16.25 -35.25
CA ASP A 293 2.99 15.30 -36.15
C ASP A 293 2.32 14.15 -35.40
N VAL A 294 2.70 13.87 -34.15
CA VAL A 294 2.23 12.71 -33.38
C VAL A 294 0.72 12.74 -33.17
N ALA A 295 0.12 13.90 -32.91
CA ALA A 295 -1.33 14.02 -32.75
C ALA A 295 -2.10 13.58 -34.00
N ALA A 296 -1.65 13.99 -35.19
CA ALA A 296 -2.26 13.60 -36.46
C ALA A 296 -2.06 12.10 -36.75
N LEU A 297 -0.86 11.58 -36.45
CA LEU A 297 -0.53 10.16 -36.61
C LEU A 297 -1.35 9.28 -35.66
N LEU A 298 -1.52 9.68 -34.40
CA LEU A 298 -2.40 9.01 -33.44
C LEU A 298 -3.85 9.00 -33.92
N GLY A 299 -4.36 10.14 -34.40
CA GLY A 299 -5.69 10.21 -34.99
C GLY A 299 -5.88 9.21 -36.15
N SER A 300 -4.89 9.11 -37.04
CA SER A 300 -4.88 8.13 -38.13
C SER A 300 -4.85 6.67 -37.63
N LEU A 301 -4.04 6.38 -36.59
CA LEU A 301 -3.96 5.04 -35.99
C LEU A 301 -5.25 4.64 -35.27
N VAL A 302 -5.95 5.59 -34.62
CA VAL A 302 -7.28 5.39 -34.03
C VAL A 302 -8.32 5.13 -35.12
N ASP A 303 -8.31 5.90 -36.20
CA ASP A 303 -9.19 5.69 -37.36
C ASP A 303 -8.97 4.32 -38.03
N LYS A 304 -7.78 3.74 -37.89
CA LYS A 304 -7.39 2.42 -38.38
C LYS A 304 -7.60 1.31 -37.35
N SER A 305 -8.18 1.61 -36.19
CA SER A 305 -8.44 0.68 -35.07
C SER A 305 -7.19 -0.02 -34.52
N LEU A 306 -6.01 0.60 -34.65
CA LEU A 306 -4.75 0.08 -34.10
C LEU A 306 -4.44 0.66 -32.71
N VAL A 307 -5.03 1.82 -32.41
CA VAL A 307 -4.98 2.49 -31.11
C VAL A 307 -6.41 2.71 -30.62
N VAL A 308 -6.66 2.49 -29.34
CA VAL A 308 -7.93 2.81 -28.68
C VAL A 308 -7.78 4.16 -27.99
N ALA A 309 -8.66 5.10 -28.30
CA ALA A 309 -8.81 6.36 -27.59
C ALA A 309 -10.06 6.30 -26.70
N ALA A 310 -9.90 6.62 -25.42
CA ALA A 310 -11.01 6.69 -24.46
C ALA A 310 -10.82 7.86 -23.48
N PRO A 311 -11.90 8.50 -23.01
CA PRO A 311 -11.79 9.52 -21.97
C PRO A 311 -11.27 8.89 -20.67
N GLY A 312 -10.26 9.52 -20.07
CA GLY A 312 -9.76 9.23 -18.74
C GLY A 312 -10.56 9.94 -17.65
N ASP A 313 -10.24 9.65 -16.39
CA ASP A 313 -10.94 10.19 -15.22
C ASP A 313 -10.77 11.70 -15.04
N ASP A 314 -9.74 12.29 -15.67
CA ASP A 314 -9.48 13.73 -15.73
C ASP A 314 -10.25 14.44 -16.87
N GLY A 315 -10.99 13.69 -17.68
CA GLY A 315 -11.67 14.19 -18.87
C GLY A 315 -10.76 14.34 -20.10
N GLU A 316 -9.46 14.00 -20.00
CA GLU A 316 -8.56 13.97 -21.16
C GLU A 316 -8.62 12.63 -21.90
N MET A 317 -8.28 12.62 -23.18
CA MET A 317 -8.23 11.38 -23.96
C MET A 317 -6.95 10.60 -23.64
N ARG A 318 -7.12 9.30 -23.34
CA ARG A 318 -6.02 8.34 -23.20
C ARG A 318 -5.95 7.40 -24.38
N TYR A 319 -4.72 7.12 -24.81
CA TYR A 319 -4.41 6.26 -25.94
C TYR A 319 -3.76 4.98 -25.45
N ARG A 320 -4.28 3.82 -25.86
CA ARG A 320 -3.71 2.52 -25.52
C ARG A 320 -3.70 1.60 -26.72
N LEU A 321 -2.69 0.74 -26.80
CA LEU A 321 -2.69 -0.35 -27.76
C LEU A 321 -3.60 -1.47 -27.29
N LEU A 322 -4.26 -2.13 -28.24
CA LEU A 322 -4.82 -3.45 -27.98
C LEU A 322 -3.66 -4.42 -27.79
N GLU A 323 -3.77 -5.30 -26.82
CA GLU A 323 -2.70 -6.22 -26.41
C GLU A 323 -1.97 -6.90 -27.58
N THR A 324 -2.69 -7.59 -28.49
CA THR A 324 -2.07 -8.26 -29.65
C THR A 324 -1.37 -7.28 -30.60
N VAL A 325 -1.85 -6.04 -30.68
CA VAL A 325 -1.18 -4.97 -31.45
C VAL A 325 0.04 -4.46 -30.68
N GLY A 326 -0.03 -4.38 -29.35
CA GLY A 326 1.08 -4.02 -28.46
C GLY A 326 2.24 -5.01 -28.53
N GLU A 327 1.97 -6.31 -28.41
CA GLU A 327 2.96 -7.39 -28.58
C GLU A 327 3.67 -7.27 -29.95
N TYR A 328 2.88 -7.13 -31.02
CA TYR A 328 3.40 -6.96 -32.37
C TYR A 328 4.24 -5.69 -32.51
N ALA A 329 3.75 -4.57 -31.97
CA ALA A 329 4.43 -3.28 -31.98
C ALA A 329 5.77 -3.34 -31.22
N ALA A 330 5.85 -4.05 -30.09
CA ALA A 330 7.07 -4.26 -29.33
C ALA A 330 8.10 -5.12 -30.10
N GLU A 331 7.66 -6.18 -30.79
CA GLU A 331 8.53 -6.94 -31.70
C GLU A 331 9.12 -6.03 -32.80
N ARG A 332 8.25 -5.23 -33.44
CA ARG A 332 8.69 -4.28 -34.49
C ARG A 332 9.61 -3.19 -33.96
N LEU A 333 9.43 -2.75 -32.70
CA LEU A 333 10.30 -1.78 -32.05
C LEU A 333 11.72 -2.33 -31.85
N ALA A 334 11.82 -3.60 -31.41
CA ALA A 334 13.10 -4.28 -31.26
C ALA A 334 13.79 -4.51 -32.63
N GLU A 335 13.05 -4.97 -33.64
CA GLU A 335 13.57 -5.14 -35.01
C GLU A 335 14.06 -3.84 -35.64
N ALA A 336 13.41 -2.72 -35.34
CA ALA A 336 13.81 -1.40 -35.83
C ALA A 336 15.09 -0.86 -35.16
N GLY A 337 15.56 -1.49 -34.08
CA GLY A 337 16.73 -1.04 -33.32
C GLY A 337 16.50 0.28 -32.56
N GLU A 338 15.25 0.67 -32.33
CA GLU A 338 14.88 1.93 -31.66
C GLU A 338 14.57 1.74 -30.16
N ARG A 339 14.50 0.50 -29.67
CA ARG A 339 14.04 0.15 -28.31
C ARG A 339 14.71 0.97 -27.22
N GLU A 340 16.04 0.97 -27.17
CA GLU A 340 16.81 1.68 -26.14
C GLU A 340 16.54 3.20 -26.16
N ALA A 341 16.44 3.81 -27.35
CA ALA A 341 16.17 5.24 -27.47
C ALA A 341 14.75 5.61 -27.00
N VAL A 342 13.76 4.74 -27.29
CA VAL A 342 12.37 4.93 -26.88
C VAL A 342 12.19 4.71 -25.38
N GLU A 343 12.75 3.63 -24.84
CA GLU A 343 12.78 3.35 -23.40
C GLU A 343 13.47 4.48 -22.63
N ARG A 344 14.55 5.05 -23.18
CA ARG A 344 15.22 6.22 -22.58
C ARG A 344 14.31 7.45 -22.55
N ARG A 345 13.58 7.76 -23.63
CA ARG A 345 12.65 8.90 -23.65
C ARG A 345 11.46 8.69 -22.71
N HIS A 346 10.91 7.48 -22.66
CA HIS A 346 9.87 7.09 -21.70
C HIS A 346 10.37 7.27 -20.26
N LEU A 347 11.57 6.77 -19.95
CA LEU A 347 12.22 6.95 -18.65
C LEU A 347 12.37 8.44 -18.30
N VAL A 348 12.93 9.28 -19.18
CA VAL A 348 13.08 10.72 -18.91
C VAL A 348 11.74 11.38 -18.66
N HIS A 349 10.73 11.08 -19.48
CA HIS A 349 9.40 11.68 -19.37
C HIS A 349 8.76 11.39 -18.01
N PHE A 350 8.69 10.10 -17.63
CA PHE A 350 8.07 9.70 -16.36
C PHE A 350 8.92 10.02 -15.14
N ARG A 351 10.25 10.04 -15.27
CA ARG A 351 11.12 10.58 -14.22
C ARG A 351 10.86 12.07 -13.99
N GLU A 352 10.75 12.88 -15.04
CA GLU A 352 10.45 14.32 -14.88
C GLU A 352 9.04 14.54 -14.32
N LEU A 353 8.06 13.73 -14.74
CA LEU A 353 6.73 13.73 -14.15
C LEU A 353 6.79 13.48 -12.64
N ALA A 354 7.52 12.44 -12.20
CA ALA A 354 7.71 12.16 -10.78
C ALA A 354 8.42 13.31 -10.06
N ARG A 355 9.53 13.81 -10.63
CA ARG A 355 10.37 14.86 -10.03
C ARG A 355 9.62 16.17 -9.80
N ILE A 356 8.76 16.55 -10.74
CA ILE A 356 7.97 17.79 -10.67
C ILE A 356 6.71 17.60 -9.80
N THR A 357 6.08 16.43 -9.88
CA THR A 357 4.81 16.16 -9.20
C THR A 357 5.00 15.74 -7.74
N GLY A 358 6.07 15.03 -7.42
CA GLY A 358 6.39 14.52 -6.07
C GLY A 358 6.33 15.60 -4.98
N PRO A 359 7.00 16.76 -5.15
CA PRO A 359 6.89 17.86 -4.20
C PRO A 359 5.46 18.43 -4.06
N ARG A 360 4.64 18.38 -5.12
CA ARG A 360 3.25 18.89 -5.14
C ARG A 360 2.25 17.96 -4.44
N VAL A 361 2.66 16.76 -4.02
CA VAL A 361 1.87 15.90 -3.12
C VAL A 361 1.72 16.52 -1.72
N ARG A 362 2.40 17.66 -1.48
CA ARG A 362 2.31 18.48 -0.28
C ARG A 362 1.62 19.81 -0.59
N GLY A 363 0.92 20.36 0.39
CA GLY A 363 0.20 21.63 0.29
C GLY A 363 -1.02 21.58 -0.63
N SER A 364 -1.47 22.74 -1.09
CA SER A 364 -2.73 22.91 -1.83
C SER A 364 -2.88 22.08 -3.13
N GLY A 365 -1.76 21.67 -3.75
CA GLY A 365 -1.74 20.82 -4.94
C GLY A 365 -1.89 19.32 -4.67
N GLN A 366 -1.96 18.91 -3.40
CA GLN A 366 -1.85 17.51 -2.95
C GLN A 366 -2.80 16.56 -3.69
N ARG A 367 -4.10 16.86 -3.73
CA ARG A 367 -5.10 15.98 -4.36
C ARG A 367 -4.85 15.75 -5.85
N GLU A 368 -4.54 16.84 -6.58
CA GLU A 368 -4.25 16.77 -8.01
C GLU A 368 -2.98 15.95 -8.27
N ALA A 369 -1.92 16.21 -7.49
CA ALA A 369 -0.66 15.50 -7.61
C ALA A 369 -0.79 13.99 -7.33
N ILE A 370 -1.54 13.60 -6.30
CA ILE A 370 -1.84 12.18 -5.99
C ILE A 370 -2.60 11.54 -7.15
N ALA A 371 -3.60 12.22 -7.71
CA ALA A 371 -4.39 11.69 -8.82
C ALA A 371 -3.53 11.46 -10.09
N VAL A 372 -2.58 12.37 -10.37
CA VAL A 372 -1.63 12.22 -11.49
C VAL A 372 -0.70 11.04 -11.26
N LEU A 373 -0.06 10.94 -10.09
CA LEU A 373 0.87 9.84 -9.78
C LEU A 373 0.17 8.48 -9.75
N GLN A 374 -1.07 8.42 -9.26
CA GLN A 374 -1.87 7.20 -9.27
C GLN A 374 -2.21 6.76 -10.70
N ARG A 375 -2.56 7.71 -11.57
CA ARG A 375 -2.91 7.41 -12.96
C ARG A 375 -1.71 6.90 -13.77
N GLU A 376 -0.54 7.48 -13.55
CA GLU A 376 0.69 7.13 -14.27
C GLU A 376 1.55 6.10 -13.54
N TYR A 377 1.01 5.44 -12.51
CA TYR A 377 1.79 4.57 -11.63
C TYR A 377 2.48 3.41 -12.35
N GLU A 378 1.78 2.76 -13.28
CA GLU A 378 2.37 1.66 -14.07
C GLU A 378 3.47 2.15 -15.01
N ASN A 379 3.30 3.33 -15.62
CA ASN A 379 4.36 3.94 -16.42
C ASN A 379 5.57 4.32 -15.56
N LEU A 380 5.36 4.78 -14.32
CA LEU A 380 6.42 5.08 -13.36
C LEU A 380 7.17 3.80 -12.92
N ARG A 381 6.45 2.70 -12.64
CA ARG A 381 7.05 1.39 -12.35
C ARG A 381 7.87 0.87 -13.53
N THR A 382 7.34 0.97 -14.75
CA THR A 382 8.05 0.59 -15.98
C THR A 382 9.31 1.43 -16.20
N ALA A 383 9.23 2.75 -16.03
CA ALA A 383 10.39 3.63 -16.12
C ALA A 383 11.47 3.26 -15.10
N LEU A 384 11.09 3.04 -13.84
CA LEU A 384 12.03 2.62 -12.80
C LEU A 384 12.67 1.26 -13.09
N ARG A 385 11.90 0.30 -13.62
CA ARG A 385 12.42 -0.99 -14.09
C ARG A 385 13.46 -0.80 -15.19
N HIS A 386 13.18 0.03 -16.19
CA HIS A 386 14.15 0.34 -17.25
C HIS A 386 15.44 0.95 -16.69
N ALA A 387 15.34 1.89 -15.74
CA ALA A 387 16.51 2.49 -15.11
C ALA A 387 17.36 1.45 -14.35
N VAL A 388 16.72 0.55 -13.59
CA VAL A 388 17.41 -0.53 -12.86
C VAL A 388 18.05 -1.53 -13.81
N THR A 389 17.34 -1.97 -14.86
CA THR A 389 17.88 -2.90 -15.87
C THR A 389 19.07 -2.29 -16.63
N ALA A 390 19.00 -1.00 -16.97
CA ALA A 390 20.10 -0.27 -17.60
C ALA A 390 21.25 0.05 -16.62
N ARG A 391 21.05 -0.18 -15.32
CA ARG A 391 21.95 0.22 -14.23
C ARG A 391 22.25 1.73 -14.23
N ASP A 392 21.25 2.53 -14.62
CA ASP A 392 21.31 4.00 -14.57
C ASP A 392 20.90 4.47 -13.16
N GLU A 393 21.90 4.51 -12.29
CA GLU A 393 21.72 4.85 -10.88
C GLU A 393 21.11 6.25 -10.68
N HIS A 394 21.49 7.24 -11.49
CA HIS A 394 21.04 8.62 -11.31
C HIS A 394 19.54 8.76 -11.59
N GLU A 395 19.07 8.14 -12.68
CA GLU A 395 17.65 8.13 -13.04
C GLU A 395 16.81 7.39 -11.99
N ALA A 396 17.28 6.21 -11.57
CA ALA A 396 16.57 5.38 -10.62
C ALA A 396 16.46 6.05 -9.23
N LEU A 397 17.55 6.66 -8.73
CA LEU A 397 17.55 7.43 -7.49
C LEU A 397 16.61 8.63 -7.57
N CYS A 398 16.58 9.34 -8.70
CA CYS A 398 15.69 10.49 -8.87
C CYS A 398 14.21 10.08 -8.75
N ILE A 399 13.80 8.97 -9.38
CA ILE A 399 12.43 8.45 -9.29
C ILE A 399 12.11 8.03 -7.85
N VAL A 400 12.95 7.21 -7.22
CA VAL A 400 12.73 6.70 -5.85
C VAL A 400 12.54 7.84 -4.86
N LEU A 401 13.43 8.84 -4.89
CA LEU A 401 13.36 9.99 -3.99
C LEU A 401 12.12 10.87 -4.25
N SER A 402 11.70 10.98 -5.51
CA SER A 402 10.52 11.76 -5.89
C SER A 402 9.21 11.06 -5.50
N MET A 403 9.19 9.72 -5.54
CA MET A 403 8.02 8.90 -5.21
C MET A 403 7.90 8.56 -3.72
N ALA A 404 8.97 8.72 -2.94
CA ALA A 404 9.05 8.38 -1.52
C ALA A 404 7.84 8.83 -0.70
N TRP A 405 7.46 10.11 -0.83
CA TRP A 405 6.34 10.67 -0.08
C TRP A 405 4.99 10.12 -0.54
N TYR A 406 4.81 9.94 -1.85
CA TYR A 406 3.59 9.33 -2.39
C TYR A 406 3.42 7.90 -1.88
N TRP A 407 4.49 7.11 -1.87
CA TRP A 407 4.44 5.75 -1.32
C TRP A 407 4.09 5.73 0.16
N MET A 408 4.68 6.63 0.96
CA MET A 408 4.36 6.74 2.38
C MET A 408 2.88 7.13 2.60
N LEU A 409 2.39 8.13 1.88
CA LEU A 409 1.01 8.62 1.99
C LEU A 409 -0.03 7.56 1.56
N ARG A 410 0.30 6.78 0.53
CA ARG A 410 -0.56 5.71 -0.01
C ARG A 410 -0.31 4.36 0.63
N ASP A 411 0.57 4.30 1.63
CA ASP A 411 0.89 3.09 2.38
C ASP A 411 1.44 1.95 1.48
N LEU A 412 2.14 2.33 0.41
CA LEU A 412 2.80 1.44 -0.56
C LEU A 412 4.20 1.06 -0.05
N ARG A 413 4.27 0.52 1.16
CA ARG A 413 5.54 0.21 1.85
C ARG A 413 6.36 -0.86 1.11
N SER A 414 5.70 -1.86 0.50
CA SER A 414 6.36 -2.92 -0.27
C SER A 414 7.11 -2.34 -1.48
N ASP A 415 6.44 -1.52 -2.29
CA ASP A 415 7.07 -0.82 -3.41
C ASP A 415 8.22 0.07 -2.94
N ALA A 416 8.01 0.87 -1.89
CA ALA A 416 9.06 1.72 -1.34
C ALA A 416 10.29 0.90 -0.91
N GLY A 417 10.09 -0.24 -0.23
CA GLY A 417 11.16 -1.13 0.22
C GLY A 417 11.87 -1.82 -0.94
N GLN A 418 11.13 -2.47 -1.85
CA GLN A 418 11.67 -3.22 -2.98
C GLN A 418 12.47 -2.33 -3.94
N TRP A 419 11.91 -1.18 -4.30
CA TRP A 419 12.56 -0.26 -5.23
C TRP A 419 13.76 0.43 -4.58
N SER A 420 13.65 0.87 -3.32
CA SER A 420 14.80 1.45 -2.62
C SER A 420 15.94 0.45 -2.48
N ALA A 421 15.64 -0.83 -2.20
CA ALA A 421 16.66 -1.89 -2.13
C ALA A 421 17.31 -2.17 -3.49
N SER A 422 16.50 -2.25 -4.56
CA SER A 422 16.98 -2.49 -5.92
C SER A 422 17.90 -1.37 -6.40
N VAL A 423 17.54 -0.11 -6.12
CA VAL A 423 18.37 1.06 -6.47
C VAL A 423 19.61 1.17 -5.59
N ALA A 424 19.51 0.89 -4.29
CA ALA A 424 20.66 0.87 -3.39
C ALA A 424 21.73 -0.14 -3.82
N ALA A 425 21.32 -1.27 -4.43
CA ALA A 425 22.23 -2.28 -4.96
C ALA A 425 23.01 -1.86 -6.22
N LEU A 426 22.65 -0.73 -6.86
CA LEU A 426 23.38 -0.20 -8.03
C LEU A 426 24.68 0.51 -7.63
N GLY A 427 24.74 1.06 -6.41
CA GLY A 427 25.84 1.88 -5.91
C GLY A 427 26.50 1.31 -4.64
N PRO A 428 27.57 1.96 -4.14
CA PRO A 428 28.15 1.63 -2.85
C PRO A 428 27.20 1.99 -1.69
N ASP A 429 27.24 1.19 -0.63
CA ASP A 429 26.50 1.47 0.61
C ASP A 429 27.03 2.76 1.26
N PRO A 430 26.21 3.83 1.36
CA PRO A 430 26.65 5.11 1.89
C PRO A 430 26.90 5.09 3.40
N PHE A 431 26.46 4.04 4.10
CA PHE A 431 26.62 3.86 5.55
C PHE A 431 27.57 2.70 5.90
N ALA A 432 28.38 2.24 4.94
CA ALA A 432 29.43 1.25 5.22
C ALA A 432 30.47 1.78 6.22
N ALA A 433 30.96 0.92 7.11
CA ALA A 433 31.99 1.26 8.08
C ALA A 433 33.29 1.73 7.39
N PRO A 434 34.00 2.76 7.92
CA PRO A 434 33.79 3.42 9.21
C PRO A 434 32.75 4.56 9.22
N GLY A 435 32.00 4.76 8.13
CA GLY A 435 31.10 5.90 7.94
C GLY A 435 31.84 7.17 7.48
N VAL A 436 31.16 7.98 6.68
CA VAL A 436 31.67 9.27 6.19
C VAL A 436 30.67 10.36 6.55
N ARG A 437 31.16 11.45 7.16
CA ARG A 437 30.31 12.62 7.50
C ARG A 437 29.81 13.27 6.21
N ALA A 438 28.51 13.53 6.14
CA ALA A 438 27.92 14.24 5.00
C ALA A 438 28.37 15.72 4.98
N PRO A 439 28.64 16.31 3.80
CA PRO A 439 28.75 17.76 3.65
C PRO A 439 27.39 18.42 3.90
N ALA A 440 27.35 19.74 4.08
CA ALA A 440 26.08 20.48 4.14
C ALA A 440 25.67 20.89 2.71
N LEU A 441 24.52 20.42 2.25
CA LEU A 441 23.99 20.67 0.90
C LEU A 441 22.64 21.37 1.00
N LEU A 442 22.50 22.54 0.37
CA LEU A 442 21.25 23.31 0.36
C LEU A 442 20.24 22.82 -0.68
N GLU A 443 20.75 22.35 -1.83
CA GLU A 443 19.95 21.79 -2.91
C GLU A 443 19.66 20.32 -2.63
N HIS A 444 18.43 19.89 -2.88
CA HIS A 444 18.01 18.50 -2.81
C HIS A 444 18.41 17.76 -4.10
N PRO A 445 18.75 16.45 -4.05
CA PRO A 445 19.14 15.70 -5.24
C PRO A 445 18.13 15.71 -6.40
N ILE A 446 16.85 15.98 -6.12
CA ILE A 446 15.76 16.00 -7.11
C ILE A 446 15.42 17.41 -7.61
N ASP A 447 16.07 18.46 -7.10
CA ASP A 447 15.81 19.84 -7.53
C ASP A 447 16.23 20.06 -8.99
N ARG A 448 17.22 19.27 -9.46
CA ARG A 448 17.69 19.25 -10.84
C ARG A 448 17.47 17.89 -11.49
N PRO A 449 17.22 17.84 -12.80
CA PRO A 449 17.23 16.60 -13.55
C PRO A 449 18.63 15.95 -13.52
N PRO A 450 18.75 14.61 -13.42
CA PRO A 450 19.97 13.86 -13.72
C PRO A 450 20.73 14.33 -14.99
N PRO A 451 22.07 14.19 -15.04
CA PRO A 451 22.93 13.57 -14.03
C PRO A 451 23.19 14.46 -12.80
N MET A 452 23.38 13.82 -11.65
CA MET A 452 23.75 14.48 -10.39
C MET A 452 25.28 14.61 -10.31
N ASP A 453 25.78 15.66 -9.64
CA ASP A 453 27.20 15.73 -9.26
C ASP A 453 27.54 14.72 -8.14
N ASP A 454 28.83 14.54 -7.86
CA ASP A 454 29.31 13.52 -6.92
C ASP A 454 28.72 13.67 -5.50
N ASP A 455 28.57 14.91 -5.02
CA ASP A 455 28.03 15.20 -3.68
C ASP A 455 26.52 14.91 -3.62
N GLN A 456 25.77 15.32 -4.65
CA GLN A 456 24.33 15.06 -4.78
C GLN A 456 24.03 13.59 -5.00
N LEU A 457 24.86 12.87 -5.76
CA LEU A 457 24.74 11.42 -5.93
C LEU A 457 24.97 10.69 -4.60
N ALA A 458 25.99 11.10 -3.83
CA ALA A 458 26.23 10.53 -2.52
C ALA A 458 25.07 10.81 -1.54
N GLU A 459 24.46 12.00 -1.61
CA GLU A 459 23.28 12.33 -0.82
C GLU A 459 22.05 11.53 -1.26
N ALA A 460 21.84 11.35 -2.57
CA ALA A 460 20.75 10.55 -3.10
C ALA A 460 20.83 9.08 -2.63
N ARG A 461 22.04 8.50 -2.61
CA ARG A 461 22.29 7.17 -2.03
C ARG A 461 21.92 7.11 -0.55
N ARG A 462 22.35 8.10 0.25
CA ARG A 462 21.96 8.19 1.67
C ARG A 462 20.45 8.26 1.84
N GLY A 463 19.78 9.02 0.99
CA GLY A 463 18.32 9.13 1.00
C GLY A 463 17.60 7.82 0.69
N ALA A 464 18.02 7.09 -0.35
CA ALA A 464 17.46 5.77 -0.67
C ALA A 464 17.71 4.75 0.46
N ALA A 465 18.89 4.77 1.07
CA ALA A 465 19.20 3.90 2.22
C ALA A 465 18.39 4.26 3.48
N LEU A 466 18.09 5.54 3.70
CA LEU A 466 17.18 5.98 4.79
C LEU A 466 15.73 5.56 4.53
N LEU A 467 15.27 5.58 3.28
CA LEU A 467 13.93 5.06 2.92
C LEU A 467 13.83 3.56 3.17
N GLN A 468 14.88 2.81 2.85
CA GLN A 468 14.98 1.40 3.20
C GLN A 468 14.89 1.21 4.72
N LEU A 469 15.62 2.00 5.51
CA LEU A 469 15.58 1.93 6.98
C LEU A 469 14.14 2.07 7.53
N ALA A 470 13.36 2.99 6.97
CA ALA A 470 11.99 3.27 7.41
C ALA A 470 10.97 2.24 6.91
N GLY A 471 11.30 1.44 5.89
CA GLY A 471 10.42 0.43 5.30
C GLY A 471 10.64 -1.00 5.79
N VAL A 472 11.64 -1.26 6.64
CA VAL A 472 11.90 -2.59 7.20
C VAL A 472 10.98 -2.81 8.40
N ASP A 473 9.87 -3.52 8.20
CA ASP A 473 8.97 -3.96 9.29
C ASP A 473 9.66 -4.95 10.26
N ASP A 474 10.84 -5.46 9.91
CA ASP A 474 11.66 -6.45 10.65
C ASP A 474 12.87 -5.81 11.40
N ALA A 475 12.71 -4.53 11.74
CA ALA A 475 13.81 -3.65 12.10
C ALA A 475 14.46 -4.00 13.45
N ILE A 476 13.68 -4.30 14.49
CA ILE A 476 14.21 -4.20 15.86
C ILE A 476 15.19 -5.34 16.22
N SER A 477 14.94 -6.58 15.79
CA SER A 477 15.89 -7.69 16.00
C SER A 477 17.21 -7.44 15.26
N THR A 478 17.12 -6.98 14.01
CA THR A 478 18.26 -6.56 13.18
C THR A 478 19.04 -5.42 13.83
N TRP A 479 18.37 -4.38 14.33
CA TRP A 479 18.98 -3.22 14.98
C TRP A 479 19.50 -3.50 16.39
N SER A 480 18.98 -4.54 17.05
CA SER A 480 19.40 -4.95 18.39
C SER A 480 20.70 -5.75 18.37
N SER A 481 21.04 -6.35 17.22
CA SER A 481 22.33 -7.01 16.99
C SER A 481 23.51 -6.04 17.14
N PRO A 482 24.72 -6.52 17.50
CA PRO A 482 25.91 -5.68 17.53
C PRO A 482 26.18 -4.95 16.20
N GLU A 483 25.97 -5.63 15.07
CA GLU A 483 26.14 -5.08 13.72
C GLU A 483 25.11 -4.00 13.41
N GLY A 484 23.84 -4.23 13.78
CA GLY A 484 22.75 -3.27 13.63
C GLY A 484 22.97 -2.01 14.46
N LYS A 485 23.40 -2.16 15.72
CA LYS A 485 23.76 -1.03 16.60
C LYS A 485 24.90 -0.20 16.03
N GLU A 486 25.93 -0.84 15.50
CA GLU A 486 27.03 -0.13 14.86
C GLU A 486 26.58 0.60 13.59
N ARG A 487 25.72 -0.01 12.77
CA ARG A 487 25.13 0.64 11.60
C ARG A 487 24.29 1.86 11.99
N LEU A 488 23.44 1.75 13.01
CA LEU A 488 22.66 2.89 13.53
C LEU A 488 23.56 4.01 14.04
N ARG A 489 24.66 3.67 14.72
CA ARG A 489 25.66 4.65 15.16
C ARG A 489 26.30 5.37 13.99
N ILE A 490 26.68 4.66 12.92
CA ILE A 490 27.22 5.24 11.69
C ILE A 490 26.20 6.19 11.04
N ILE A 491 24.93 5.77 10.94
CA ILE A 491 23.86 6.63 10.40
C ILE A 491 23.68 7.87 11.28
N ALA A 492 23.55 7.70 12.59
CA ALA A 492 23.43 8.79 13.57
C ALA A 492 24.62 9.76 13.51
N ASP A 493 25.81 9.26 13.24
CA ASP A 493 27.04 10.03 13.07
C ASP A 493 27.28 10.48 11.63
N THR A 494 26.38 10.26 10.67
CA THR A 494 26.57 10.75 9.30
C THR A 494 26.30 12.25 9.21
N TYR A 495 25.22 12.73 9.84
CA TYR A 495 24.80 14.13 9.83
C TYR A 495 25.11 14.85 11.14
N ARG A 496 25.15 16.18 11.09
CA ARG A 496 25.15 17.04 12.28
C ARG A 496 23.74 17.60 12.48
N PRO A 497 23.25 17.76 13.73
CA PRO A 497 22.02 18.47 13.99
C PRO A 497 22.01 19.85 13.31
N GLY A 498 20.89 20.20 12.69
CA GLY A 498 20.70 21.51 12.04
C GLY A 498 21.19 21.60 10.59
N MET A 499 21.58 20.49 9.97
CA MET A 499 21.91 20.47 8.54
C MET A 499 20.66 20.67 7.66
N PRO A 500 20.78 21.34 6.49
CA PRO A 500 19.64 21.52 5.59
C PRO A 500 18.98 20.19 5.17
N GLN A 501 19.79 19.14 4.97
CA GLN A 501 19.29 17.83 4.53
C GLN A 501 18.42 17.14 5.58
N THR A 502 18.72 17.30 6.87
CA THR A 502 17.97 16.63 7.95
C THR A 502 16.59 17.27 8.20
N CYS A 503 16.28 18.37 7.51
CA CYS A 503 14.99 19.05 7.57
C CYS A 503 14.02 18.62 6.46
N ARG A 504 14.50 17.87 5.46
CA ARG A 504 13.71 17.44 4.29
C ARG A 504 13.66 15.92 4.20
N LEU A 505 12.56 15.37 3.73
CA LEU A 505 12.47 13.94 3.43
C LEU A 505 13.40 13.62 2.23
N PRO A 506 14.14 12.50 2.23
CA PRO A 506 14.21 11.45 3.26
C PRO A 506 15.17 11.70 4.42
N GLY A 507 15.97 12.78 4.40
CA GLY A 507 16.94 13.10 5.44
C GLY A 507 16.34 13.21 6.86
N THR A 508 15.07 13.58 7.00
CA THR A 508 14.35 13.57 8.30
C THR A 508 14.29 12.18 8.95
N LEU A 509 14.33 11.09 8.16
CA LEU A 509 14.31 9.72 8.67
C LEU A 509 15.56 9.37 9.49
N TRP A 510 16.64 10.16 9.37
CA TRP A 510 17.81 10.07 10.23
C TRP A 510 17.49 10.25 11.73
N LEU A 511 16.39 10.95 12.06
CA LEU A 511 15.90 11.08 13.43
C LEU A 511 15.64 9.71 14.07
N PHE A 512 15.08 8.75 13.32
CA PHE A 512 14.79 7.41 13.83
C PHE A 512 16.06 6.67 14.25
N ALA A 513 17.17 6.87 13.54
CA ALA A 513 18.45 6.29 13.96
C ALA A 513 18.95 6.86 15.30
N ASN A 514 18.75 8.16 15.55
CA ASN A 514 19.08 8.77 16.85
C ASN A 514 18.13 8.31 17.96
N MET A 515 16.85 8.11 17.62
CA MET A 515 15.83 7.62 18.55
C MET A 515 16.12 6.17 18.98
N ILE A 516 16.42 5.27 18.04
CA ILE A 516 16.71 3.86 18.33
C ILE A 516 18.06 3.72 19.06
N ALA A 517 19.02 4.62 18.83
CA ALA A 517 20.28 4.63 19.56
C ALA A 517 20.12 4.93 21.07
N GLY A 518 18.99 5.51 21.51
CA GLY A 518 18.59 5.59 22.91
C GLY A 518 19.26 6.69 23.75
N ASP A 519 19.81 7.75 23.12
CA ASP A 519 20.36 8.93 23.81
C ASP A 519 19.32 10.06 23.82
N GLU A 520 18.60 10.21 24.94
CA GLU A 520 17.48 11.14 25.09
C GLU A 520 17.93 12.62 24.99
N ASP A 521 19.04 12.99 25.62
CA ASP A 521 19.58 14.35 25.59
C ASP A 521 20.00 14.75 24.17
N ARG A 522 20.64 13.81 23.45
CA ARG A 522 20.98 14.00 22.04
C ARG A 522 19.72 14.10 21.18
N LEU A 523 18.71 13.25 21.39
CA LEU A 523 17.46 13.29 20.62
C LEU A 523 16.74 14.64 20.78
N ASN A 524 16.67 15.15 22.00
CA ASN A 524 16.07 16.45 22.28
C ASN A 524 16.81 17.59 21.58
N THR A 525 18.15 17.55 21.61
CA THR A 525 19.00 18.50 20.88
C THR A 525 18.75 18.41 19.38
N VAL A 526 18.66 17.18 18.82
CA VAL A 526 18.37 16.95 17.40
C VAL A 526 17.04 17.54 17.01
N LEU A 527 15.97 17.30 17.78
CA LEU A 527 14.64 17.82 17.49
C LEU A 527 14.60 19.36 17.48
N ASP A 528 15.23 19.99 18.47
CA ASP A 528 15.28 21.44 18.57
C ASP A 528 16.07 22.07 17.42
N GLU A 529 17.20 21.48 17.05
CA GLU A 529 17.99 21.92 15.91
C GLU A 529 17.29 21.67 14.57
N THR A 530 16.54 20.57 14.41
CA THR A 530 15.74 20.31 13.20
C THR A 530 14.66 21.37 13.02
N VAL A 531 13.96 21.78 14.10
CA VAL A 531 12.98 22.87 14.02
C VAL A 531 13.66 24.20 13.70
N ARG A 532 14.81 24.51 14.33
CA ARG A 532 15.58 25.73 14.02
C ARG A 532 16.04 25.76 12.57
N ALA A 533 16.62 24.67 12.09
CA ALA A 533 17.09 24.57 10.71
C ALA A 533 15.94 24.57 9.70
N SER A 534 14.78 24.01 10.03
CA SER A 534 13.58 24.11 9.18
C SER A 534 13.10 25.56 9.02
N ARG A 535 13.27 26.42 10.03
CA ARG A 535 12.98 27.86 9.91
C ARG A 535 13.96 28.63 9.03
N VAL A 536 15.20 28.14 8.89
CA VAL A 536 16.28 28.83 8.14
C VAL A 536 16.43 28.29 6.71
N HIS A 537 16.35 26.97 6.57
CA HIS A 537 16.66 26.24 5.34
C HIS A 537 15.44 25.50 4.75
N GLY A 538 14.42 25.23 5.55
CA GLY A 538 13.20 24.55 5.13
C GLY A 538 12.17 25.51 4.54
N GLY A 539 11.13 24.93 3.93
CA GLY A 539 9.89 25.64 3.64
C GLY A 539 8.92 25.55 4.82
N GLU A 540 7.77 26.20 4.68
CA GLU A 540 6.72 26.14 5.69
C GLU A 540 6.27 24.70 5.96
N TRP A 541 6.20 23.86 4.92
CA TRP A 541 5.80 22.47 5.06
C TRP A 541 6.78 21.65 5.91
N GLU A 542 8.09 21.80 5.68
CA GLU A 542 9.14 21.15 6.48
C GLU A 542 9.10 21.61 7.94
N LEU A 543 8.84 22.90 8.19
CA LEU A 543 8.67 23.43 9.54
C LEU A 543 7.47 22.79 10.24
N GLY A 544 6.32 22.72 9.55
CA GLY A 544 5.12 22.05 10.06
C GLY A 544 5.41 20.59 10.43
N SER A 545 6.17 19.87 9.60
CA SER A 545 6.54 18.47 9.81
C SER A 545 7.49 18.29 10.99
N ALA A 546 8.50 19.16 11.11
CA ALA A 546 9.45 19.15 12.22
C ALA A 546 8.76 19.44 13.56
N LEU A 547 7.83 20.42 13.59
CA LEU A 547 7.04 20.76 14.77
C LEU A 547 6.12 19.61 15.19
N HIS A 548 5.38 19.03 14.24
CA HIS A 548 4.53 17.87 14.48
C HIS A 548 5.33 16.68 15.04
N THR A 549 6.46 16.35 14.42
CA THR A 549 7.33 15.25 14.88
C THR A 549 7.84 15.50 16.31
N ARG A 550 8.24 16.73 16.61
CA ARG A 550 8.70 17.11 17.95
C ARG A 550 7.55 17.09 18.97
N ALA A 551 6.34 17.45 18.57
CA ALA A 551 5.16 17.35 19.42
C ALA A 551 4.88 15.90 19.84
N ASN A 552 4.87 14.96 18.89
CA ASN A 552 4.66 13.52 19.17
C ASN A 552 5.72 12.91 20.08
N ILE A 553 6.98 13.36 20.00
CA ILE A 553 8.03 12.83 20.89
C ILE A 553 7.92 13.47 22.28
N ARG A 554 7.62 14.77 22.34
CA ARG A 554 7.47 15.50 23.62
C ARG A 554 6.22 15.08 24.40
N SER A 555 5.14 14.62 23.74
CA SER A 555 3.93 14.13 24.41
C SER A 555 4.18 12.91 25.30
N ASN A 556 5.23 12.12 25.02
CA ASN A 556 5.61 10.98 25.86
C ASN A 556 6.16 11.39 27.24
N SER A 557 6.58 12.65 27.41
CA SER A 557 7.05 13.20 28.68
C SER A 557 6.02 14.15 29.27
N PRO A 558 5.38 13.81 30.42
CA PRO A 558 4.35 14.66 31.03
C PRO A 558 4.80 16.10 31.33
N GLU A 559 6.08 16.30 31.63
CA GLU A 559 6.67 17.61 31.88
C GLU A 559 6.67 18.53 30.65
N ARG A 560 6.64 17.96 29.44
CA ARG A 560 6.78 18.68 28.16
C ARG A 560 5.50 18.72 27.33
N VAL A 561 4.39 18.22 27.87
CA VAL A 561 3.09 18.21 27.20
C VAL A 561 2.62 19.62 26.80
N ALA A 562 2.95 20.64 27.59
CA ALA A 562 2.63 22.03 27.24
C ALA A 562 3.39 22.50 25.99
N ASP A 563 4.68 22.16 25.88
CA ASP A 563 5.50 22.46 24.70
C ASP A 563 5.03 21.66 23.48
N ALA A 564 4.67 20.38 23.67
CA ALA A 564 4.11 19.53 22.62
C ALA A 564 2.84 20.13 22.02
N ARG A 565 1.93 20.64 22.87
CA ARG A 565 0.70 21.31 22.40
C ARG A 565 1.01 22.58 21.61
N ALA A 566 1.95 23.41 22.07
CA ALA A 566 2.32 24.63 21.36
C ALA A 566 2.94 24.34 19.99
N ASP A 567 3.77 23.30 19.88
CA ASP A 567 4.32 22.83 18.61
C ASP A 567 3.22 22.32 17.67
N ALA A 568 2.25 21.56 18.20
CA ALA A 568 1.12 21.06 17.43
C ALA A 568 0.20 22.19 16.94
N ASP A 569 -0.02 23.23 17.75
CA ASP A 569 -0.79 24.42 17.35
C ASP A 569 -0.10 25.18 16.20
N GLU A 570 1.21 25.46 16.30
CA GLU A 570 1.97 26.12 15.21
C GLU A 570 1.99 25.25 13.93
N SER A 571 2.13 23.94 14.07
CA SER A 571 2.07 22.98 12.95
C SER A 571 0.70 23.00 12.25
N LEU A 572 -0.39 23.00 13.03
CA LEU A 572 -1.75 23.04 12.49
C LEU A 572 -2.04 24.35 11.73
N GLU A 573 -1.60 25.49 12.27
CA GLU A 573 -1.72 26.79 11.60
C GLU A 573 -1.02 26.80 10.24
N ILE A 574 0.19 26.22 10.19
CA ILE A 574 0.97 26.08 8.95
C ILE A 574 0.23 25.21 7.94
N TYR A 575 -0.17 23.99 8.30
CA TYR A 575 -0.79 23.06 7.35
C TYR A 575 -2.16 23.55 6.86
N THR A 576 -2.94 24.18 7.74
CA THR A 576 -4.21 24.82 7.38
C THR A 576 -3.99 25.94 6.36
N ARG A 577 -2.97 26.80 6.57
CA ARG A 577 -2.61 27.87 5.62
C ARG A 577 -2.15 27.30 4.28
N LEU A 578 -1.40 26.19 4.28
CA LEU A 578 -0.92 25.53 3.08
C LEU A 578 -2.01 24.75 2.32
N GLY A 579 -3.17 24.51 2.95
CA GLY A 579 -4.21 23.64 2.40
C GLY A 579 -3.77 22.18 2.31
N ASP A 580 -2.92 21.72 3.23
CA ASP A 580 -2.46 20.34 3.32
C ASP A 580 -3.37 19.56 4.28
N ASP A 581 -4.31 18.79 3.73
CA ASP A 581 -5.28 18.05 4.53
C ASP A 581 -4.60 16.94 5.35
N TRP A 582 -3.58 16.27 4.80
CA TRP A 582 -2.83 15.25 5.54
C TRP A 582 -2.10 15.84 6.75
N GLY A 583 -1.37 16.93 6.54
CA GLY A 583 -0.62 17.61 7.61
C GLY A 583 -1.53 18.19 8.69
N ALA A 584 -2.70 18.72 8.31
CA ALA A 584 -3.70 19.18 9.26
C ALA A 584 -4.23 18.04 10.14
N ALA A 585 -4.51 16.86 9.55
CA ALA A 585 -4.91 15.68 10.31
C ALA A 585 -3.82 15.24 11.31
N GLU A 586 -2.56 15.21 10.88
CA GLU A 586 -1.42 14.84 11.73
C GLU A 586 -1.18 15.84 12.87
N ALA A 587 -1.27 17.15 12.59
CA ALA A 587 -1.11 18.17 13.63
C ALA A 587 -2.24 18.11 14.66
N LEU A 588 -3.48 17.89 14.23
CA LEU A 588 -4.62 17.65 15.13
C LEU A 588 -4.43 16.36 15.94
N ALA A 589 -3.92 15.29 15.34
CA ALA A 589 -3.63 14.04 16.05
C ALA A 589 -2.59 14.26 17.17
N ALA A 590 -1.50 14.97 16.87
CA ALA A 590 -0.46 15.32 17.83
C ALA A 590 -1.02 16.19 18.97
N ARG A 591 -1.88 17.17 18.64
CA ARG A 591 -2.55 18.00 19.65
C ARG A 591 -3.51 17.20 20.52
N GLY A 592 -4.27 16.29 19.91
CA GLY A 592 -5.16 15.36 20.60
C GLY A 592 -4.39 14.51 21.60
N GLU A 593 -3.25 13.94 21.20
CA GLU A 593 -2.40 13.15 22.10
C GLU A 593 -1.84 14.00 23.25
N ALA A 594 -1.36 15.21 22.97
CA ALA A 594 -0.92 16.13 24.03
C ALA A 594 -2.07 16.49 24.99
N ASN A 595 -3.30 16.62 24.47
CA ASN A 595 -4.49 16.85 25.30
C ASN A 595 -4.83 15.62 26.17
N GLU A 596 -4.71 14.40 25.65
CA GLU A 596 -4.88 13.16 26.43
C GLU A 596 -3.87 13.09 27.58
N ARG A 597 -2.59 13.33 27.29
CA ARG A 597 -1.51 13.33 28.29
C ARG A 597 -1.69 14.40 29.36
N ALA A 598 -2.36 15.51 29.04
CA ALA A 598 -2.75 16.56 29.96
C ALA A 598 -4.08 16.30 30.71
N GLY A 599 -4.75 15.16 30.47
CA GLY A 599 -6.07 14.85 31.05
C GLY A 599 -7.24 15.67 30.46
N ARG A 600 -7.05 16.32 29.32
CA ARG A 600 -8.05 17.15 28.62
C ARG A 600 -8.80 16.35 27.57
N PHE A 601 -9.39 15.23 27.97
CA PHE A 601 -10.00 14.25 27.05
C PHE A 601 -11.09 14.83 26.14
N LEU A 602 -11.89 15.79 26.61
CA LEU A 602 -12.89 16.44 25.75
C LEU A 602 -12.27 17.23 24.58
N ALA A 603 -11.16 17.93 24.83
CA ALA A 603 -10.44 18.63 23.78
C ALA A 603 -9.77 17.64 22.80
N ALA A 604 -9.25 16.54 23.32
CA ALA A 604 -8.70 15.46 22.49
C ALA A 604 -9.77 14.84 21.56
N LEU A 605 -10.99 14.61 22.05
CA LEU A 605 -12.10 14.13 21.21
C LEU A 605 -12.43 15.09 20.07
N ASP A 606 -12.44 16.41 20.34
CA ASP A 606 -12.70 17.42 19.31
C ASP A 606 -11.59 17.41 18.24
N ASP A 607 -10.33 17.34 18.67
CA ASP A 607 -9.16 17.26 17.78
C ASP A 607 -9.20 16.01 16.88
N TYR A 608 -9.40 14.82 17.47
CA TYR A 608 -9.46 13.57 16.71
C TYR A 608 -10.65 13.53 15.74
N ARG A 609 -11.81 14.08 16.13
CA ARG A 609 -12.97 14.19 15.23
C ARG A 609 -12.64 15.04 14.01
N GLU A 610 -11.99 16.19 14.21
CA GLU A 610 -11.60 17.06 13.10
C GLU A 610 -10.51 16.40 12.24
N ALA A 611 -9.54 15.73 12.85
CA ALA A 611 -8.49 14.99 12.14
C ALA A 611 -9.05 13.89 11.22
N VAL A 612 -10.07 13.16 11.67
CA VAL A 612 -10.75 12.13 10.88
C VAL A 612 -11.39 12.73 9.62
N GLU A 613 -11.99 13.92 9.71
CA GLU A 613 -12.59 14.59 8.55
C GLU A 613 -11.52 15.00 7.53
N TYR A 614 -10.36 15.47 7.97
CA TYR A 614 -9.23 15.75 7.08
C TYR A 614 -8.69 14.48 6.40
N ALA A 615 -8.45 13.41 7.16
CA ALA A 615 -7.99 12.13 6.61
C ALA A 615 -8.96 11.56 5.54
N ARG A 616 -10.28 11.70 5.77
CA ARG A 616 -11.31 11.28 4.80
C ARG A 616 -11.27 12.07 3.49
N LYS A 617 -10.98 13.38 3.51
CA LYS A 617 -10.92 14.21 2.29
C LYS A 617 -9.87 13.77 1.28
N ILE A 618 -8.83 13.09 1.74
CA ILE A 618 -7.71 12.60 0.90
C ILE A 618 -7.75 11.08 0.70
N GLY A 619 -8.79 10.40 1.18
CA GLY A 619 -8.90 8.94 1.12
C GLY A 619 -7.86 8.19 1.98
N ALA A 620 -7.33 8.84 3.02
CA ALA A 620 -6.33 8.24 3.93
C ALA A 620 -7.02 7.42 5.02
N GLN A 621 -7.60 6.29 4.66
CA GLN A 621 -8.53 5.59 5.55
C GLN A 621 -7.87 4.78 6.65
N SER A 622 -6.64 4.33 6.40
CA SER A 622 -5.71 3.83 7.41
C SER A 622 -5.50 4.84 8.55
N GLN A 623 -5.23 6.09 8.18
CA GLN A 623 -5.06 7.20 9.13
C GLN A 623 -6.37 7.49 9.86
N ALA A 624 -7.50 7.54 9.14
CA ALA A 624 -8.81 7.74 9.75
C ALA A 624 -9.17 6.66 10.78
N ALA A 625 -8.88 5.37 10.50
CA ALA A 625 -9.11 4.27 11.42
C ALA A 625 -8.25 4.39 12.68
N LEU A 626 -6.97 4.72 12.54
CA LEU A 626 -6.07 4.96 13.68
C LEU A 626 -6.59 6.11 14.57
N LEU A 627 -7.00 7.22 13.96
CA LEU A 627 -7.57 8.37 14.68
C LEU A 627 -8.88 8.03 15.38
N ARG A 628 -9.72 7.17 14.79
CA ARG A 628 -10.93 6.65 15.44
C ARG A 628 -10.62 5.73 16.61
N ALA A 629 -9.57 4.91 16.53
CA ALA A 629 -9.11 4.08 17.65
C ALA A 629 -8.59 4.95 18.81
N ARG A 630 -7.86 6.03 18.51
CA ARG A 630 -7.43 7.04 19.50
C ARG A 630 -8.61 7.79 20.12
N TYR A 631 -9.57 8.22 19.30
CA TYR A 631 -10.84 8.82 19.76
C TYR A 631 -11.57 7.91 20.76
N ALA A 632 -11.64 6.60 20.47
CA ALA A 632 -12.21 5.63 21.40
C ALA A 632 -11.39 5.48 22.69
N GLY A 633 -10.06 5.57 22.63
CA GLY A 633 -9.19 5.64 23.81
C GLY A 633 -9.56 6.78 24.75
N SER A 634 -9.74 7.99 24.23
CA SER A 634 -10.24 9.15 24.99
C SER A 634 -11.65 8.93 25.57
N LEU A 635 -12.53 8.19 24.88
CA LEU A 635 -13.85 7.84 25.42
C LEU A 635 -13.78 6.87 26.60
N ILE A 636 -12.80 5.95 26.62
CA ILE A 636 -12.55 5.04 27.75
C ILE A 636 -12.21 5.86 29.00
N GLU A 637 -11.35 6.88 28.85
CA GLU A 637 -10.96 7.76 29.96
C GLU A 637 -12.11 8.60 30.50
N LEU A 638 -13.13 8.88 29.67
CA LEU A 638 -14.39 9.51 30.06
C LEU A 638 -15.45 8.50 30.52
N GLU A 639 -15.10 7.23 30.64
CA GLU A 639 -15.97 6.11 31.02
C GLU A 639 -17.22 5.93 30.13
N ARG A 640 -17.14 6.38 28.86
CA ARG A 640 -18.19 6.21 27.82
C ARG A 640 -18.02 4.87 27.09
N LEU A 641 -17.95 3.78 27.86
CA LEU A 641 -17.54 2.46 27.38
C LEU A 641 -18.38 1.92 26.20
N PRO A 642 -19.73 2.00 26.19
CA PRO A 642 -20.52 1.48 25.07
C PRO A 642 -20.26 2.18 23.74
N GLU A 643 -19.96 3.48 23.78
CA GLU A 643 -19.63 4.27 22.59
C GLU A 643 -18.23 3.92 22.08
N ALA A 644 -17.26 3.77 23.00
CA ALA A 644 -15.92 3.32 22.66
C ALA A 644 -15.96 1.92 22.02
N GLU A 645 -16.69 0.98 22.63
CA GLU A 645 -16.85 -0.39 22.13
C GLU A 645 -17.37 -0.42 20.69
N ALA A 646 -18.46 0.32 20.42
CA ALA A 646 -19.07 0.36 19.09
C ALA A 646 -18.10 0.89 18.02
N ILE A 647 -17.34 1.94 18.34
CA ILE A 647 -16.34 2.50 17.42
C ILE A 647 -15.20 1.51 17.19
N LEU A 648 -14.70 0.86 18.24
CA LEU A 648 -13.58 -0.07 18.15
C LEU A 648 -13.96 -1.33 17.38
N ARG A 649 -15.16 -1.88 17.62
CA ARG A 649 -15.70 -3.00 16.83
C ARG A 649 -15.85 -2.62 15.36
N ASP A 650 -16.39 -1.44 15.06
CA ASP A 650 -16.49 -0.95 13.68
C ASP A 650 -15.12 -0.78 13.02
N VAL A 651 -14.13 -0.23 13.74
CA VAL A 651 -12.74 -0.14 13.26
C VAL A 651 -12.13 -1.53 13.05
N ILE A 652 -12.42 -2.52 13.90
CA ILE A 652 -11.92 -3.88 13.74
C ILE A 652 -12.64 -4.61 12.60
N GLU A 653 -13.94 -4.42 12.42
CA GLU A 653 -14.73 -5.05 11.36
C GLU A 653 -14.39 -4.49 9.99
N ASN A 654 -14.39 -3.16 9.86
CA ASN A 654 -14.09 -2.46 8.61
C ASN A 654 -12.58 -2.26 8.38
N GLY A 655 -11.77 -2.44 9.42
CA GLY A 655 -10.31 -2.25 9.39
C GLY A 655 -9.49 -3.52 9.31
N ARG A 656 -10.08 -4.69 8.99
CA ARG A 656 -9.35 -5.94 8.58
C ARG A 656 -8.50 -5.81 7.30
N HIS A 657 -8.31 -4.56 6.90
CA HIS A 657 -8.46 -3.99 5.59
C HIS A 657 -7.84 -2.58 5.58
N LEU A 658 -7.56 -2.00 6.75
CA LEU A 658 -6.84 -0.73 6.92
C LEU A 658 -5.51 -0.97 7.67
N SER A 659 -4.55 -0.04 7.55
CA SER A 659 -3.13 -0.23 7.92
C SER A 659 -2.85 -0.99 9.23
N HIS A 660 -1.65 -1.56 9.27
CA HIS A 660 -1.10 -2.32 10.39
C HIS A 660 -1.03 -1.66 11.75
N GLU A 661 -1.17 -0.35 11.85
CA GLU A 661 -1.06 0.37 13.12
C GLU A 661 -2.43 0.57 13.80
N ALA A 662 -3.51 0.68 13.02
CA ALA A 662 -4.85 0.93 13.54
C ALA A 662 -5.45 -0.29 14.23
N LEU A 663 -5.26 -1.48 13.66
CA LEU A 663 -5.90 -2.71 14.14
C LEU A 663 -5.36 -3.18 15.51
N PRO A 664 -4.04 -3.25 15.76
CA PRO A 664 -3.52 -3.59 17.08
C PRO A 664 -3.97 -2.60 18.16
N MET A 665 -3.96 -1.30 17.86
CA MET A 665 -4.44 -0.28 18.78
C MET A 665 -5.93 -0.45 19.09
N ALA A 666 -6.76 -0.65 18.07
CA ALA A 666 -8.20 -0.84 18.24
C ALA A 666 -8.51 -2.10 19.07
N ARG A 667 -7.81 -3.22 18.81
CA ARG A 667 -7.96 -4.46 19.59
C ARG A 667 -7.50 -4.29 21.04
N MET A 668 -6.43 -3.55 21.28
CA MET A 668 -5.96 -3.23 22.65
C MET A 668 -6.97 -2.37 23.41
N HIS A 669 -7.45 -1.28 22.82
CA HIS A 669 -8.51 -0.48 23.43
C HIS A 669 -9.80 -1.28 23.63
N LEU A 670 -10.14 -2.19 22.71
CA LEU A 670 -11.32 -3.05 22.87
C LEU A 670 -11.14 -4.04 24.03
N ALA A 671 -9.96 -4.64 24.18
CA ALA A 671 -9.65 -5.48 25.32
C ALA A 671 -9.81 -4.73 26.65
N PHE A 672 -9.41 -3.45 26.71
CA PHE A 672 -9.65 -2.61 27.88
C PHE A 672 -11.13 -2.37 28.15
N VAL A 673 -11.91 -2.01 27.13
CA VAL A 673 -13.36 -1.82 27.26
C VAL A 673 -14.04 -3.08 27.79
N LEU A 674 -13.78 -4.22 27.14
CA LEU A 674 -14.36 -5.51 27.49
C LEU A 674 -13.96 -5.95 28.90
N GLY A 675 -12.69 -5.80 29.28
CA GLY A 675 -12.20 -6.11 30.62
C GLY A 675 -12.85 -5.23 31.69
N LEU A 676 -13.02 -3.92 31.43
CA LEU A 676 -13.72 -2.98 32.32
C LEU A 676 -15.22 -3.29 32.46
N GLN A 677 -15.82 -3.96 31.47
CA GLN A 677 -17.20 -4.46 31.49
C GLN A 677 -17.33 -5.88 32.08
N GLY A 678 -16.21 -6.55 32.40
CA GLY A 678 -16.18 -7.91 32.94
C GLY A 678 -16.26 -9.03 31.89
N GLN A 679 -16.11 -8.72 30.60
CA GLN A 679 -16.09 -9.69 29.50
C GLN A 679 -14.65 -10.20 29.25
N VAL A 680 -14.06 -10.83 30.27
CA VAL A 680 -12.62 -11.14 30.31
C VAL A 680 -12.20 -12.14 29.22
N ASP A 681 -13.02 -13.15 28.93
CA ASP A 681 -12.72 -14.15 27.88
C ASP A 681 -12.54 -13.51 26.50
N GLU A 682 -13.45 -12.60 26.12
CA GLU A 682 -13.38 -11.90 24.84
C GLU A 682 -12.21 -10.90 24.83
N ALA A 683 -11.97 -10.18 25.94
CA ALA A 683 -10.81 -9.30 26.08
C ALA A 683 -9.48 -10.04 25.90
N ARG A 684 -9.39 -11.26 26.45
CA ARG A 684 -8.22 -12.14 26.31
C ARG A 684 -8.03 -12.61 24.88
N GLN A 685 -9.12 -12.96 24.18
CA GLN A 685 -9.07 -13.29 22.76
C GLN A 685 -8.52 -12.12 21.93
N GLN A 686 -9.01 -10.90 22.14
CA GLN A 686 -8.49 -9.71 21.44
C GLN A 686 -7.00 -9.50 21.73
N THR A 687 -6.58 -9.66 22.98
CA THR A 687 -5.17 -9.53 23.38
C THR A 687 -4.27 -10.58 22.73
N HIS A 688 -4.74 -11.82 22.59
CA HIS A 688 -4.00 -12.87 21.88
C HIS A 688 -3.89 -12.61 20.38
N LEU A 689 -4.94 -12.10 19.74
CA LEU A 689 -4.88 -11.71 18.31
C LEU A 689 -3.83 -10.62 18.08
N VAL A 690 -3.75 -9.63 18.98
CA VAL A 690 -2.69 -8.61 18.92
C VAL A 690 -1.31 -9.24 19.07
N ARG A 691 -1.15 -10.21 19.98
CA ARG A 691 0.12 -10.93 20.14
C ARG A 691 0.52 -11.68 18.88
N GLU A 692 -0.44 -12.28 18.19
CA GLU A 692 -0.21 -12.97 16.91
C GLU A 692 0.23 -11.97 15.83
N ASP A 693 -0.43 -10.81 15.73
CA ASP A 693 -0.05 -9.73 14.79
C ASP A 693 1.41 -9.25 15.00
N PHE A 694 1.91 -9.32 16.24
CA PHE A 694 3.27 -8.89 16.60
C PHE A 694 4.31 -10.01 16.67
N LYS A 695 3.91 -11.28 16.58
CA LYS A 695 4.81 -12.43 16.74
C LYS A 695 5.92 -12.49 15.70
N ASP A 696 5.65 -11.94 14.51
CA ASP A 696 6.60 -11.90 13.39
C ASP A 696 7.40 -10.58 13.32
N ARG A 697 7.29 -9.68 14.31
CA ARG A 697 7.88 -8.32 14.25
C ARG A 697 8.94 -8.02 15.33
N ASP A 698 9.13 -8.93 16.27
CA ASP A 698 10.13 -8.84 17.36
C ASP A 698 10.24 -7.45 18.02
N VAL A 699 9.12 -6.73 18.18
CA VAL A 699 9.11 -5.43 18.87
C VAL A 699 8.95 -5.67 20.38
N ALA A 700 10.06 -5.70 21.10
CA ALA A 700 10.11 -5.94 22.54
C ALA A 700 9.14 -5.05 23.36
N ILE A 701 8.96 -3.78 22.97
CA ILE A 701 8.02 -2.83 23.60
C ILE A 701 6.57 -3.34 23.53
N PHE A 702 6.11 -3.76 22.34
CA PHE A 702 4.74 -4.21 22.14
C PHE A 702 4.50 -5.58 22.82
N GLY A 703 5.50 -6.46 22.81
CA GLY A 703 5.47 -7.70 23.58
C GLY A 703 5.24 -7.44 25.07
N GLY A 704 5.99 -6.50 25.66
CA GLY A 704 5.82 -6.08 27.05
C GLY A 704 4.42 -5.53 27.33
N PHE A 705 3.87 -4.69 26.45
CA PHE A 705 2.52 -4.15 26.58
C PHE A 705 1.46 -5.25 26.62
N VAL A 706 1.51 -6.19 25.66
CA VAL A 706 0.58 -7.33 25.58
C VAL A 706 0.64 -8.17 26.86
N HIS A 707 1.84 -8.48 27.36
CA HIS A 707 2.00 -9.19 28.63
C HIS A 707 1.41 -8.40 29.81
N GLY A 708 1.56 -7.07 29.83
CA GLY A 708 0.92 -6.21 30.82
C GLY A 708 -0.61 -6.31 30.83
N VAL A 709 -1.24 -6.30 29.65
CA VAL A 709 -2.69 -6.47 29.51
C VAL A 709 -3.13 -7.87 29.96
N LEU A 710 -2.41 -8.91 29.56
CA LEU A 710 -2.70 -10.28 30.00
C LEU A 710 -2.59 -10.41 31.53
N ALA A 711 -1.58 -9.80 32.15
CA ALA A 711 -1.44 -9.79 33.61
C ALA A 711 -2.63 -9.13 34.32
N TRP A 712 -3.13 -8.04 33.75
CA TRP A 712 -4.34 -7.40 34.27
C TRP A 712 -5.58 -8.30 34.12
N LEU A 713 -5.78 -8.92 32.96
CA LEU A 713 -6.91 -9.83 32.73
C LEU A 713 -6.85 -11.07 33.64
N ASP A 714 -5.66 -11.65 33.84
CA ASP A 714 -5.43 -12.76 34.78
C ASP A 714 -5.81 -12.39 36.21
N ASN A 715 -5.52 -11.16 36.63
CA ASN A 715 -5.96 -10.64 37.93
C ASN A 715 -7.48 -10.49 38.05
N LEU A 716 -8.18 -10.17 36.96
CA LEU A 716 -9.65 -10.11 36.96
C LEU A 716 -10.27 -11.52 37.10
N ASP A 717 -9.62 -12.54 36.53
CA ASP A 717 -10.04 -13.95 36.63
C ASP A 717 -9.61 -14.62 37.95
N GLY A 718 -8.75 -13.98 38.74
CA GLY A 718 -8.17 -14.54 39.97
C GLY A 718 -7.01 -15.52 39.75
N ASP A 719 -6.49 -15.63 38.52
CA ASP A 719 -5.28 -16.40 38.24
C ASP A 719 -4.01 -15.59 38.54
N HIS A 720 -3.75 -15.41 39.83
CA HIS A 720 -2.64 -14.58 40.32
C HIS A 720 -1.25 -15.10 39.95
N VAL A 721 -1.10 -16.42 39.68
CA VAL A 721 0.20 -16.99 39.29
C VAL A 721 0.52 -16.63 37.84
N SER A 722 -0.45 -16.79 36.93
CA SER A 722 -0.31 -16.34 35.54
C SER A 722 -0.12 -14.82 35.47
N ALA A 723 -0.87 -14.07 36.29
CA ALA A 723 -0.75 -12.61 36.38
C ALA A 723 0.69 -12.18 36.75
N LEU A 724 1.30 -12.82 37.74
CA LEU A 724 2.70 -12.56 38.11
C LEU A 724 3.67 -12.92 36.99
N SER A 725 3.48 -14.06 36.30
CA SER A 725 4.34 -14.45 35.19
C SER A 725 4.30 -13.41 34.06
N ASN A 726 3.10 -12.99 33.66
CA ASN A 726 2.92 -12.00 32.62
C ASN A 726 3.46 -10.61 33.05
N ALA A 727 3.22 -10.17 34.28
CA ALA A 727 3.71 -8.87 34.75
C ALA A 727 5.24 -8.81 34.86
N LEU A 728 5.90 -9.92 35.22
CA LEU A 728 7.36 -10.01 35.27
C LEU A 728 7.97 -9.92 33.86
N THR A 729 7.42 -10.65 32.89
CA THR A 729 7.83 -10.53 31.48
C THR A 729 7.62 -9.12 30.95
N ALA A 730 6.48 -8.50 31.25
CA ALA A 730 6.19 -7.12 30.86
C ALA A 730 7.20 -6.13 31.43
N LEU A 731 7.56 -6.28 32.71
CA LEU A 731 8.51 -5.41 33.40
C LEU A 731 9.93 -5.52 32.83
N GLU A 732 10.37 -6.71 32.43
CA GLU A 732 11.68 -6.91 31.79
C GLU A 732 11.81 -6.08 30.51
N SER A 733 10.80 -6.16 29.62
CA SER A 733 10.76 -5.35 28.39
C SER A 733 10.63 -3.85 28.66
N ALA A 734 9.94 -3.46 29.73
CA ALA A 734 9.76 -2.04 30.10
C ALA A 734 11.07 -1.33 30.47
N ARG A 735 12.10 -2.09 30.88
CA ARG A 735 13.39 -1.56 31.32
C ARG A 735 14.32 -1.19 30.16
N GLU A 736 13.96 -1.51 28.92
CA GLU A 736 14.76 -1.12 27.75
C GLU A 736 14.73 0.41 27.53
N PRO A 737 15.85 1.02 27.06
CA PRO A 737 15.90 2.48 26.86
C PRO A 737 14.80 3.04 25.96
N LEU A 738 14.49 2.34 24.85
CA LEU A 738 13.43 2.78 23.92
C LEU A 738 12.04 2.68 24.57
N SER A 739 11.78 1.64 25.37
CA SER A 739 10.54 1.49 26.16
C SER A 739 10.36 2.66 27.13
N MET A 740 11.41 3.01 27.87
CA MET A 740 11.40 4.10 28.84
C MET A 740 11.18 5.46 28.19
N MET A 741 11.67 5.67 26.97
CA MET A 741 11.47 6.91 26.23
C MET A 741 10.06 7.05 25.64
N VAL A 742 9.48 5.95 25.15
CA VAL A 742 8.15 5.98 24.50
C VAL A 742 7.02 5.91 25.53
N ALA A 743 7.20 5.14 26.61
CA ALA A 743 6.15 4.89 27.60
C ALA A 743 6.73 4.79 29.02
N PRO A 744 7.30 5.89 29.57
CA PRO A 744 8.00 5.90 30.86
C PRO A 744 7.13 5.47 32.06
N GLN A 745 5.81 5.58 31.94
CA GLN A 745 4.85 5.18 32.98
C GLN A 745 4.60 3.67 33.07
N MET A 746 4.91 2.87 32.04
CA MET A 746 4.53 1.45 31.98
C MET A 746 5.09 0.57 33.11
N PRO A 747 6.34 0.74 33.59
CA PRO A 747 6.83 -0.02 34.73
C PRO A 747 5.93 0.11 35.96
N SER A 748 5.34 1.29 36.17
CA SER A 748 4.41 1.58 37.25
C SER A 748 3.16 0.69 37.16
N ALA A 749 2.53 0.62 35.98
CA ALA A 749 1.35 -0.20 35.73
C ALA A 749 1.62 -1.69 35.95
N TYR A 750 2.79 -2.19 35.54
CA TYR A 750 3.16 -3.59 35.73
C TYR A 750 3.41 -3.93 37.20
N VAL A 751 4.02 -3.01 37.96
CA VAL A 751 4.15 -3.17 39.43
C VAL A 751 2.78 -3.14 40.10
N THR A 752 1.82 -2.33 39.64
CA THR A 752 0.43 -2.40 40.14
C THR A 752 -0.19 -3.78 39.88
N ALA A 753 0.00 -4.36 38.68
CA ALA A 753 -0.50 -5.70 38.37
C ALA A 753 0.14 -6.79 39.27
N MET A 754 1.44 -6.67 39.58
CA MET A 754 2.10 -7.55 40.55
C MET A 754 1.52 -7.37 41.96
N ALA A 755 1.33 -6.12 42.41
CA ALA A 755 0.73 -5.82 43.71
C ALA A 755 -0.69 -6.40 43.83
N GLN A 756 -1.50 -6.27 42.77
CA GLN A 756 -2.84 -6.83 42.70
C GLN A 756 -2.84 -8.35 42.79
N ALA A 757 -1.93 -9.01 42.07
CA ALA A 757 -1.79 -10.47 42.13
C ALA A 757 -1.39 -10.95 43.52
N ILE A 758 -0.42 -10.28 44.16
CA ILE A 758 0.01 -10.64 45.51
C ILE A 758 -1.10 -10.39 46.54
N ALA A 759 -1.85 -9.29 46.43
CA ALA A 759 -3.00 -9.01 47.29
C ALA A 759 -4.12 -10.06 47.17
N GLY A 760 -4.16 -10.80 46.06
CA GLY A 760 -5.07 -11.91 45.83
C GLY A 760 -4.78 -13.16 46.68
N PHE A 761 -3.52 -13.40 47.06
CA PHE A 761 -3.17 -14.55 47.91
C PHE A 761 -3.67 -14.38 49.35
N GLU A 762 -3.84 -15.51 50.05
CA GLU A 762 -4.24 -15.50 51.46
C GLU A 762 -3.06 -15.14 52.38
N GLY A 763 -3.36 -14.39 53.45
CA GLY A 763 -2.40 -14.07 54.51
C GLY A 763 -2.04 -12.59 54.63
N ALA A 764 -1.69 -12.17 55.86
CA ALA A 764 -1.32 -10.79 56.16
C ALA A 764 0.04 -10.38 55.57
N ASP A 765 0.94 -11.35 55.32
CA ASP A 765 2.24 -11.07 54.71
C ASP A 765 2.11 -10.72 53.23
N ALA A 766 1.25 -11.44 52.49
CA ALA A 766 0.91 -11.12 51.10
C ALA A 766 0.30 -9.70 50.99
N ALA A 767 -0.67 -9.38 51.84
CA ALA A 767 -1.26 -8.04 51.87
C ALA A 767 -0.20 -6.96 52.18
N ARG A 768 0.76 -7.23 53.09
CA ARG A 768 1.85 -6.29 53.41
C ARG A 768 2.79 -6.08 52.22
N ASP A 769 3.16 -7.15 51.53
CA ASP A 769 4.04 -7.10 50.37
C ASP A 769 3.40 -6.43 49.16
N ALA A 770 2.09 -6.63 48.95
CA ALA A 770 1.32 -5.87 47.95
C ALA A 770 1.37 -4.36 48.22
N VAL A 771 1.20 -3.93 49.47
CA VAL A 771 1.28 -2.51 49.85
C VAL A 771 2.69 -1.94 49.65
N ARG A 772 3.74 -2.74 49.89
CA ARG A 772 5.12 -2.34 49.57
C ARG A 772 5.30 -2.11 48.07
N LEU A 773 4.73 -2.96 47.22
CA LEU A 773 4.75 -2.75 45.77
C LEU A 773 3.97 -1.50 45.35
N LEU A 774 2.83 -1.19 45.99
CA LEU A 774 2.11 0.07 45.75
C LEU A 774 2.94 1.31 46.11
N GLY A 775 3.69 1.27 47.22
CA GLY A 775 4.60 2.36 47.59
C GLY A 775 5.80 2.52 46.63
N PHE A 776 6.29 1.42 46.06
CA PHE A 776 7.32 1.45 45.02
C PHE A 776 6.79 2.01 43.69
N GLN A 777 5.60 1.58 43.29
CA GLN A 777 4.93 1.95 42.06
C GLN A 777 4.76 3.46 41.88
N GLU A 778 4.43 4.18 42.96
CA GLU A 778 4.27 5.65 42.92
C GLU A 778 5.56 6.36 42.51
N ARG A 779 6.73 5.85 42.95
CA ARG A 779 8.05 6.40 42.58
C ARG A 779 8.42 6.18 41.12
N LEU A 780 7.74 5.25 40.44
CA LEU A 780 7.95 4.96 39.03
C LEU A 780 7.14 5.87 38.10
N LEU A 781 6.16 6.61 38.63
CA LEU A 781 5.37 7.53 37.82
C LEU A 781 6.18 8.79 37.47
N PRO A 782 6.20 9.20 36.19
CA PRO A 782 6.79 10.46 35.81
C PRO A 782 6.11 11.65 36.50
N GLN A 783 6.87 12.71 36.77
CA GLN A 783 6.31 13.92 37.38
C GLN A 783 5.24 14.53 36.47
N GLY A 784 4.03 14.74 37.01
CA GLY A 784 2.90 15.29 36.25
C GLY A 784 2.12 14.25 35.43
N HIS A 785 2.41 12.95 35.58
CA HIS A 785 1.59 11.89 34.99
C HIS A 785 0.14 12.00 35.43
N VAL A 786 -0.78 11.90 34.47
CA VAL A 786 -2.22 11.83 34.72
C VAL A 786 -2.63 10.37 34.70
N PRO A 787 -3.03 9.78 35.85
CA PRO A 787 -3.41 8.37 35.90
C PRO A 787 -4.63 8.10 35.01
N THR A 788 -4.61 7.01 34.26
CA THR A 788 -5.72 6.50 33.45
C THR A 788 -6.86 5.94 34.31
N VAL A 789 -8.06 5.73 33.73
CA VAL A 789 -9.17 5.04 34.40
C VAL A 789 -8.73 3.67 34.93
N MET A 790 -7.97 2.93 34.14
CA MET A 790 -7.46 1.61 34.52
C MET A 790 -6.50 1.69 35.70
N GLU A 791 -5.50 2.58 35.66
CA GLU A 791 -4.56 2.76 36.76
C GLU A 791 -5.28 3.12 38.06
N ARG A 792 -6.23 4.07 38.02
CA ARG A 792 -7.02 4.47 39.19
C ARG A 792 -7.83 3.30 39.77
N ARG A 793 -8.52 2.53 38.91
CA ARG A 793 -9.33 1.39 39.34
C ARG A 793 -8.48 0.26 39.92
N ASN A 794 -7.40 -0.14 39.23
CA ASN A 794 -6.53 -1.23 39.66
C ASN A 794 -5.82 -0.89 40.98
N TRP A 795 -5.37 0.36 41.12
CA TRP A 795 -4.78 0.84 42.37
C TRP A 795 -5.79 0.80 43.52
N ALA A 796 -7.02 1.32 43.32
CA ALA A 796 -8.06 1.32 44.34
C ALA A 796 -8.51 -0.09 44.75
N LEU A 797 -8.65 -1.01 43.79
CA LEU A 797 -8.98 -2.42 44.08
C LEU A 797 -7.89 -3.11 44.89
N THR A 798 -6.62 -2.88 44.53
CA THR A 798 -5.47 -3.46 45.25
C THR A 798 -5.36 -2.88 46.65
N GLU A 799 -5.54 -1.57 46.79
CA GLU A 799 -5.55 -0.89 48.08
C GLU A 799 -6.67 -1.45 48.98
N GLN A 800 -7.89 -1.54 48.46
CA GLN A 800 -9.03 -2.07 49.22
C GLN A 800 -8.77 -3.51 49.67
N ALA A 801 -8.30 -4.37 48.77
CA ALA A 801 -7.98 -5.77 49.09
C ALA A 801 -6.91 -5.91 50.19
N ALA A 802 -5.93 -5.00 50.22
CA ALA A 802 -4.93 -4.95 51.27
C ALA A 802 -5.49 -4.40 52.59
N ARG A 803 -6.29 -3.33 52.53
CA ARG A 803 -6.94 -2.71 53.70
C ARG A 803 -7.92 -3.66 54.39
N ASP A 804 -8.69 -4.44 53.63
CA ASP A 804 -9.61 -5.44 54.17
C ASP A 804 -8.90 -6.51 55.02
N ARG A 805 -7.62 -6.80 54.72
CA ARG A 805 -6.80 -7.79 55.43
C ARG A 805 -5.96 -7.19 56.56
N LEU A 806 -5.41 -5.99 56.38
CA LEU A 806 -4.49 -5.35 57.33
C LEU A 806 -5.16 -4.35 58.27
N GLY A 807 -6.34 -3.82 57.90
CA GLY A 807 -6.98 -2.66 58.50
C GLY A 807 -6.30 -1.33 58.17
N ASP A 808 -6.98 -0.21 58.44
CA ASP A 808 -6.49 1.17 58.18
C ASP A 808 -5.45 1.68 59.21
N GLY A 809 -4.64 0.77 59.75
CA GLY A 809 -3.72 1.04 60.86
C GLY A 809 -2.29 1.34 60.45
N ALA A 810 -1.43 1.56 61.45
CA ALA A 810 0.00 1.85 61.27
C ALA A 810 0.77 0.78 60.47
N VAL A 811 0.26 -0.45 60.39
CA VAL A 811 0.84 -1.54 59.60
C VAL A 811 0.78 -1.26 58.10
N TYR A 812 -0.34 -0.72 57.61
CA TYR A 812 -0.48 -0.33 56.19
C TYR A 812 0.50 0.80 55.87
N THR A 813 0.49 1.88 56.67
CA THR A 813 1.35 3.05 56.44
C THR A 813 2.83 2.67 56.46
N ALA A 814 3.26 1.86 57.44
CA ALA A 814 4.65 1.41 57.52
C ALA A 814 5.05 0.54 56.32
N ALA A 815 4.17 -0.33 55.83
CA ALA A 815 4.43 -1.13 54.64
C ALA A 815 4.54 -0.26 53.37
N TYR A 816 3.68 0.75 53.24
CA TYR A 816 3.69 1.67 52.11
C TYR A 816 4.98 2.50 52.06
N GLU A 817 5.37 3.07 53.22
CA GLU A 817 6.63 3.82 53.36
C GLU A 817 7.86 2.94 53.10
N GLN A 818 7.85 1.68 53.55
CA GLN A 818 8.91 0.71 53.25
C GLN A 818 8.99 0.40 51.74
N GLY A 819 7.84 0.35 51.08
CA GLY A 819 7.73 0.19 49.63
C GLY A 819 8.47 1.26 48.86
N GLY A 820 8.42 2.49 49.36
CA GLY A 820 9.17 3.62 48.82
C GLY A 820 10.69 3.40 48.78
N GLY A 821 11.26 2.44 49.53
CA GLY A 821 12.69 2.11 49.49
C GLY A 821 13.10 1.02 48.49
N LEU A 822 12.14 0.37 47.83
CA LEU A 822 12.42 -0.78 46.95
C LEU A 822 13.15 -0.39 45.66
N THR A 823 13.93 -1.34 45.15
CA THR A 823 14.51 -1.35 43.81
C THR A 823 13.74 -2.27 42.86
N PHE A 824 13.95 -2.14 41.55
CA PHE A 824 13.36 -3.04 40.55
C PHE A 824 13.68 -4.52 40.84
N ASP A 825 14.93 -4.83 41.22
CA ASP A 825 15.36 -6.20 41.45
C ASP A 825 14.71 -6.78 42.71
N GLU A 826 14.53 -5.98 43.77
CA GLU A 826 13.82 -6.40 44.98
C GLU A 826 12.32 -6.61 44.72
N ALA A 827 11.67 -5.71 43.96
CA ALA A 827 10.28 -5.87 43.57
C ALA A 827 10.07 -7.13 42.70
N THR A 828 10.97 -7.39 41.76
CA THR A 828 10.97 -8.58 40.90
C THR A 828 11.18 -9.86 41.73
N ALA A 829 12.14 -9.86 42.65
CA ALA A 829 12.41 -11.01 43.53
C ALA A 829 11.23 -11.34 44.46
N LEU A 830 10.52 -10.31 44.92
CA LEU A 830 9.30 -10.45 45.72
C LEU A 830 8.20 -11.15 44.92
N ALA A 831 7.89 -10.65 43.73
CA ALA A 831 6.92 -11.26 42.81
C ALA A 831 7.29 -12.70 42.42
N GLU A 832 8.56 -12.97 42.12
CA GLU A 832 9.08 -14.31 41.81
C GLU A 832 8.89 -15.31 42.97
N THR A 833 9.01 -14.85 44.21
CA THR A 833 8.83 -15.67 45.41
C THR A 833 7.39 -16.19 45.49
N TYR A 834 6.40 -15.30 45.31
CA TYR A 834 4.99 -15.69 45.30
C TYR A 834 4.64 -16.57 44.10
N ARG A 835 5.15 -16.24 42.90
CA ARG A 835 4.95 -17.03 41.68
C ARG A 835 5.41 -18.47 41.88
N ARG A 836 6.63 -18.68 42.40
CA ARG A 836 7.20 -20.03 42.62
C ARG A 836 6.51 -20.80 43.74
N ALA A 837 6.13 -20.12 44.83
CA ALA A 837 5.48 -20.77 45.96
C ALA A 837 4.09 -21.32 45.62
N HIS A 838 3.42 -20.75 44.60
CA HIS A 838 2.05 -21.10 44.23
C HIS A 838 1.92 -21.71 42.83
N SER A 839 3.03 -21.91 42.10
CA SER A 839 3.03 -22.71 40.87
C SER A 839 2.85 -24.18 41.22
N SER A 840 1.91 -24.87 40.58
CA SER A 840 1.83 -26.34 40.69
C SER A 840 3.08 -26.98 40.07
N PRO A 841 3.64 -28.03 40.69
CA PRO A 841 4.89 -28.67 40.25
C PRO A 841 4.78 -29.39 38.90
#